data_AF-A0A2C6CS96-F1
#
_entry.id   AF-A0A2C6CS96-F1
#
_cell.length_a   1.000
_cell.length_b   1.000
_cell.length_c   1.000
_cell.angle_alpha   90.00
_cell.angle_beta   90.00
_cell.angle_gamma   90.00
#
_symmetry.space_group_name_H-M   'P 1'
#
loop_
_entity.id
_entity.type
_entity.pdbx_description
1 polymer ?
#
loop_
_entity_poly.entity_id
_entity_poly.type
_entity_poly.pdbx_seq_one_letter_code
_entity_poly.pdbx_strand_id
1 'polypeptide(L)'
;MHRFINSTLSLLLFVSSLGAQSRTGTPPHLNPAEARLARKQIDSLFQSLMAAPDVHNAFLRIGFGQQPEDADWVFTGGQDRNGVPYVAEDAFHAASVGKMVTATLIWQLIERGEISLSDPLPASFRSSVHVYSGVDYSEHLTVGQLLRHRSGLGDYIMDAPTDQPSLFVQATQHPTRKWTPADMLAIARKIPAKTPPGGRFHYSDTNYLLLGLLLENHYGISLPKLAAQMIFDPLEMNSTHYFGRSPGRVINRLSECYLGDLEISQDSILTIDWAGGGMVTTTEDLLLFSRALTNGQLISPKTYHRMQNWTEESFGTSYGFGLRKLELSIFDPQLPQVRLIGHTGINGAFLFYCPELDLHLAGCFNQAEKVREVTILLLQIIQAFQPPQGLNRQARLLEARTLINLPEPVFEKAFVPNLNEKAIDDLGFAQPHTHQNTSFQSLEDLLIYGRLFPKEYSQVTVVLVHGTLANSYTYNRTAGLIREAMNAEVLAIDLHGHGQSTGKPGDIMTTNQYADDLEAVIHGIRAKLPGRRIVLAGHSMGGGVILRHAESFPETNIDGYLLYAPHLGLNAPTTKRNLDLENNFFQSHLSRGLGLKIMNEYGVHDHDSLSVAFYNLPSTLPLREYSYRALEAATPVDYRRSLRTTNAPVLIIVGDDDEVFVASEYLPLARLNELVDCTLIKGATHNGIRHSTSAVNRIIRWSKQWFSKTKN
;
A
#
# COMPACT_ATOMS: atom_id res chain seq x y z
N MET A 1 -34.30 59.85 -14.84
CA MET A 1 -33.16 59.47 -15.71
C MET A 1 -32.05 58.93 -14.82
N HIS A 2 -31.60 57.70 -15.08
CA HIS A 2 -30.45 57.01 -14.47
C HIS A 2 -30.54 56.47 -13.01
N ARG A 3 -31.11 55.25 -12.93
CA ARG A 3 -30.70 54.01 -12.22
C ARG A 3 -29.39 54.07 -11.40
N PHE A 4 -29.22 53.44 -10.23
CA PHE A 4 -30.08 52.62 -9.35
C PHE A 4 -29.35 52.52 -7.97
N ILE A 5 -30.07 52.75 -6.87
CA ILE A 5 -29.73 52.40 -5.49
C ILE A 5 -30.95 51.63 -4.96
N ASN A 6 -30.77 50.47 -4.31
CA ASN A 6 -31.38 50.13 -3.02
C ASN A 6 -31.26 48.64 -2.67
N SER A 7 -31.19 48.47 -1.35
CA SER A 7 -30.79 47.32 -0.54
C SER A 7 -31.98 46.50 0.00
N THR A 8 -31.65 45.27 0.43
CA THR A 8 -32.23 44.51 1.59
C THR A 8 -33.75 44.24 1.68
N LEU A 9 -34.18 42.96 1.68
CA LEU A 9 -34.93 42.29 2.78
C LEU A 9 -35.41 40.86 2.41
N SER A 10 -35.72 40.08 3.44
CA SER A 10 -36.00 38.65 3.49
C SER A 10 -37.42 38.18 3.08
N LEU A 11 -37.47 36.89 2.67
CA LEU A 11 -38.49 35.84 2.96
C LEU A 11 -39.92 35.88 2.34
N LEU A 12 -40.25 34.73 1.69
CA LEU A 12 -41.53 33.98 1.65
C LEU A 12 -42.61 34.23 0.54
N LEU A 13 -42.88 33.12 -0.19
CA LEU A 13 -44.17 32.54 -0.67
C LEU A 13 -44.55 32.59 -2.18
N PHE A 14 -44.53 31.37 -2.76
CA PHE A 14 -45.62 30.64 -3.44
C PHE A 14 -45.80 30.59 -4.98
N VAL A 15 -46.01 29.33 -5.39
CA VAL A 15 -46.73 28.72 -6.54
C VAL A 15 -45.98 28.43 -7.84
N SER A 16 -45.99 27.12 -8.11
CA SER A 16 -45.70 26.32 -9.30
C SER A 16 -45.97 26.93 -10.68
N SER A 17 -45.03 26.65 -11.58
CA SER A 17 -45.37 26.19 -12.94
C SER A 17 -44.55 24.93 -13.24
N LEU A 18 -45.24 23.79 -13.32
CA LEU A 18 -44.76 22.60 -14.00
C LEU A 18 -44.47 22.97 -15.46
N GLY A 19 -43.21 22.86 -15.84
CA GLY A 19 -42.76 22.79 -17.22
C GLY A 19 -41.74 21.67 -17.28
N ALA A 20 -42.08 20.58 -17.97
CA ALA A 20 -41.26 19.40 -18.12
C ALA A 20 -39.86 19.78 -18.62
N GLN A 21 -38.87 19.63 -17.74
CA GLN A 21 -37.47 19.47 -18.11
C GLN A 21 -37.02 18.13 -17.56
N SER A 22 -36.45 17.32 -18.45
CA SER A 22 -35.88 16.00 -18.17
C SER A 22 -35.05 16.03 -16.88
N ARG A 23 -35.49 15.29 -15.85
CA ARG A 23 -34.73 15.09 -14.62
C ARG A 23 -33.51 14.22 -14.96
N THR A 24 -32.37 14.86 -15.20
CA THR A 24 -31.07 14.18 -15.15
C THR A 24 -30.69 13.98 -13.68
N GLY A 25 -30.43 12.74 -13.28
CA GLY A 25 -30.10 12.29 -11.94
C GLY A 25 -29.04 13.14 -11.22
N THR A 26 -29.50 14.05 -10.37
CA THR A 26 -28.64 14.94 -9.59
C THR A 26 -28.56 14.36 -8.16
N PRO A 27 -27.35 14.20 -7.58
CA PRO A 27 -27.17 13.73 -6.20
C PRO A 27 -27.92 14.59 -5.17
N PRO A 28 -28.42 14.03 -4.05
CA PRO A 28 -29.29 14.72 -3.08
C PRO A 28 -28.66 15.99 -2.46
N HIS A 29 -27.33 16.08 -2.45
CA HIS A 29 -26.57 17.13 -1.77
C HIS A 29 -25.84 18.09 -2.71
N LEU A 30 -25.92 17.88 -4.03
CA LEU A 30 -25.21 18.69 -5.01
C LEU A 30 -26.19 19.42 -5.93
N ASN A 31 -25.88 20.68 -6.27
CA ASN A 31 -26.56 21.31 -7.38
C ASN A 31 -26.11 20.70 -8.73
N PRO A 32 -26.84 20.92 -9.84
CA PRO A 32 -26.49 20.30 -11.12
C PRO A 32 -25.09 20.62 -11.65
N ALA A 33 -24.51 21.79 -11.31
CA ALA A 33 -23.16 22.14 -11.72
C ALA A 33 -22.09 21.40 -10.91
N GLU A 34 -22.27 21.29 -9.59
CA GLU A 34 -21.42 20.51 -8.70
C GLU A 34 -21.47 19.02 -9.06
N ALA A 35 -22.66 18.48 -9.31
CA ALA A 35 -22.84 17.10 -9.74
C ALA A 35 -22.07 16.79 -11.03
N ARG A 36 -22.10 17.70 -12.03
CA ARG A 36 -21.31 17.55 -13.26
C ARG A 36 -19.81 17.60 -13.00
N LEU A 37 -19.36 18.49 -12.10
CA LEU A 37 -17.94 18.60 -11.74
C LEU A 37 -17.45 17.34 -11.03
N ALA A 38 -18.19 16.87 -10.02
CA ALA A 38 -17.90 15.66 -9.26
C ALA A 38 -17.84 14.44 -10.18
N ARG A 39 -18.84 14.28 -11.07
CA ARG A 39 -18.84 13.20 -12.05
C ARG A 39 -17.62 13.24 -12.97
N LYS A 40 -17.23 14.44 -13.46
CA LYS A 40 -16.04 14.60 -14.31
C LYS A 40 -14.74 14.27 -13.57
N GLN A 41 -14.63 14.65 -12.30
CA GLN A 41 -13.49 14.29 -11.46
C GLN A 41 -13.40 12.78 -11.28
N ILE A 42 -14.51 12.13 -10.93
CA ILE A 42 -14.57 10.68 -10.75
C ILE A 42 -14.30 9.92 -12.05
N ASP A 43 -14.82 10.40 -13.18
CA ASP A 43 -14.48 9.86 -14.50
C ASP A 43 -12.97 9.92 -14.76
N SER A 44 -12.34 11.07 -14.49
CA SER A 44 -10.89 11.24 -14.65
C SER A 44 -10.09 10.30 -13.72
N LEU A 45 -10.55 10.10 -12.49
CA LEU A 45 -9.96 9.17 -11.54
C LEU A 45 -10.07 7.72 -12.04
N PHE A 46 -11.25 7.33 -12.52
CA PHE A 46 -11.50 6.00 -13.06
C PHE A 46 -10.67 5.73 -14.33
N GLN A 47 -10.57 6.71 -15.25
CA GLN A 47 -9.70 6.58 -16.43
C GLN A 47 -8.22 6.47 -16.05
N SER A 48 -7.76 7.24 -15.05
CA SER A 48 -6.38 7.12 -14.55
C SER A 48 -6.10 5.76 -13.94
N LEU A 49 -7.08 5.16 -13.26
CA LEU A 49 -6.98 3.80 -12.74
C LEU A 49 -6.88 2.79 -13.89
N MET A 50 -7.75 2.89 -14.89
CA MET A 50 -7.75 2.00 -16.06
C MET A 50 -6.50 2.16 -16.94
N ALA A 51 -5.82 3.30 -16.89
CA ALA A 51 -4.56 3.53 -17.60
C ALA A 51 -3.34 2.89 -16.91
N ALA A 52 -3.51 2.40 -15.67
CA ALA A 52 -2.45 1.68 -14.97
C ALA A 52 -2.16 0.35 -15.69
N PRO A 53 -0.88 0.02 -15.94
CA PRO A 53 -0.51 -1.14 -16.77
C PRO A 53 -0.90 -2.49 -16.14
N ASP A 54 -1.22 -2.50 -14.84
CA ASP A 54 -1.57 -3.66 -14.03
C ASP A 54 -3.04 -3.67 -13.60
N VAL A 55 -3.91 -2.93 -14.29
CA VAL A 55 -5.38 -2.98 -14.11
C VAL A 55 -6.01 -3.41 -15.43
N HIS A 56 -6.51 -4.65 -15.48
CA HIS A 56 -7.09 -5.22 -16.70
C HIS A 56 -8.53 -4.80 -16.94
N ASN A 57 -9.33 -4.73 -15.88
CA ASN A 57 -10.73 -4.35 -15.93
C ASN A 57 -11.20 -3.81 -14.58
N ALA A 58 -12.23 -2.96 -14.57
CA ALA A 58 -12.80 -2.45 -13.33
C ALA A 58 -14.28 -2.09 -13.50
N PHE A 59 -14.99 -2.15 -12.38
CA PHE A 59 -16.40 -1.78 -12.23
C PHE A 59 -16.56 -0.83 -11.06
N LEU A 60 -17.32 0.24 -11.26
CA LEU A 60 -17.70 1.17 -10.20
C LEU A 60 -19.14 1.66 -10.45
N ARG A 61 -19.98 1.57 -9.43
CA ARG A 61 -21.30 2.20 -9.40
C ARG A 61 -21.44 3.03 -8.12
N ILE A 62 -21.93 4.24 -8.30
CA ILE A 62 -22.21 5.19 -7.22
C ILE A 62 -23.73 5.40 -7.20
N GLY A 63 -24.35 4.86 -6.16
CA GLY A 63 -25.78 4.98 -5.90
C GLY A 63 -26.09 6.12 -4.97
N PHE A 64 -27.20 6.79 -5.24
CA PHE A 64 -27.70 7.91 -4.43
C PHE A 64 -28.97 7.50 -3.69
N GLY A 65 -28.99 7.71 -2.36
CA GLY A 65 -30.15 7.47 -1.53
C GLY A 65 -30.75 6.07 -1.61
N GLN A 66 -32.01 5.98 -1.14
CA GLN A 66 -32.66 4.72 -0.81
C GLN A 66 -33.54 4.14 -1.94
N GLN A 67 -33.64 4.80 -3.09
CA GLN A 67 -34.35 4.26 -4.26
C GLN A 67 -33.41 4.10 -5.47
N PRO A 68 -33.46 2.97 -6.18
CA PRO A 68 -32.78 2.82 -7.46
C PRO A 68 -33.52 3.67 -8.51
N GLU A 69 -32.99 4.84 -8.82
CA GLU A 69 -33.44 5.64 -9.96
C GLU A 69 -32.39 5.59 -11.08
N ASP A 70 -32.76 6.00 -12.30
CA ASP A 70 -31.92 6.24 -13.49
C ASP A 70 -30.75 7.26 -13.26
N ALA A 71 -30.43 7.55 -12.00
CA ALA A 71 -29.50 8.55 -11.53
C ALA A 71 -28.14 7.98 -11.07
N ASP A 72 -28.02 6.66 -10.86
CA ASP A 72 -26.76 6.04 -10.43
C ASP A 72 -25.64 6.29 -11.45
N TRP A 73 -24.43 6.60 -10.97
CA TRP A 73 -23.28 6.80 -11.85
C TRP A 73 -22.55 5.49 -12.05
N VAL A 74 -22.42 5.08 -13.31
CA VAL A 74 -21.83 3.79 -13.70
C VAL A 74 -20.54 4.04 -14.48
N PHE A 75 -19.48 3.35 -14.09
CA PHE A 75 -18.18 3.35 -14.74
C PHE A 75 -17.73 1.90 -14.92
N THR A 76 -17.36 1.55 -16.15
CA THR A 76 -16.86 0.22 -16.50
C THR A 76 -15.72 0.40 -17.50
N GLY A 77 -14.66 -0.39 -17.34
CA GLY A 77 -13.50 -0.31 -18.20
C GLY A 77 -12.78 -1.65 -18.31
N GLY A 78 -11.99 -1.79 -19.36
CA GLY A 78 -11.21 -2.99 -19.65
C GLY A 78 -11.90 -3.94 -20.62
N GLN A 79 -11.19 -5.03 -20.92
CA GLN A 79 -11.61 -6.06 -21.85
C GLN A 79 -11.10 -7.42 -21.37
N ASP A 80 -11.77 -8.49 -21.79
CA ASP A 80 -11.30 -9.85 -21.50
C ASP A 80 -10.08 -10.23 -22.35
N ARG A 81 -9.51 -11.40 -22.09
CA ARG A 81 -8.35 -11.95 -22.83
C ARG A 81 -8.56 -12.06 -24.35
N ASN A 82 -9.80 -12.04 -24.83
CA ASN A 82 -10.14 -12.10 -26.25
C ASN A 82 -10.38 -10.70 -26.85
N GLY A 83 -10.17 -9.64 -26.07
CA GLY A 83 -10.36 -8.26 -26.50
C GLY A 83 -11.83 -7.81 -26.52
N VAL A 84 -12.73 -8.53 -25.83
CA VAL A 84 -14.14 -8.14 -25.73
C VAL A 84 -14.32 -7.21 -24.53
N PRO A 85 -14.73 -5.93 -24.72
CA PRO A 85 -14.91 -4.98 -23.64
C PRO A 85 -15.90 -5.47 -22.58
N TYR A 86 -15.64 -5.15 -21.31
CA TYR A 86 -16.60 -5.39 -20.22
C TYR A 86 -17.74 -4.36 -20.23
N VAL A 87 -18.94 -4.81 -19.85
CA VAL A 87 -20.14 -3.98 -19.69
C VAL A 87 -20.65 -4.03 -18.25
N ALA A 88 -21.46 -3.06 -17.83
CA ALA A 88 -21.85 -2.91 -16.43
C ALA A 88 -22.64 -4.11 -15.85
N GLU A 89 -23.27 -4.89 -16.73
CA GLU A 89 -24.05 -6.09 -16.44
C GLU A 89 -23.17 -7.35 -16.29
N ASP A 90 -21.87 -7.25 -16.60
CA ASP A 90 -20.93 -8.33 -16.34
C ASP A 90 -20.72 -8.49 -14.83
N ALA A 91 -20.72 -9.75 -14.40
CA ALA A 91 -20.56 -10.12 -13.01
C ALA A 91 -19.08 -10.26 -12.65
N PHE A 92 -18.75 -9.99 -11.40
CA PHE A 92 -17.43 -10.24 -10.82
C PHE A 92 -17.55 -11.07 -9.54
N HIS A 93 -16.44 -11.67 -9.11
CA HIS A 93 -16.39 -12.39 -7.85
C HIS A 93 -16.49 -11.38 -6.69
N ALA A 94 -17.50 -11.51 -5.84
CA ALA A 94 -17.74 -10.59 -4.72
C ALA A 94 -16.66 -10.69 -3.64
N ALA A 95 -15.98 -11.84 -3.56
CA ALA A 95 -15.05 -12.18 -2.49
C ALA A 95 -15.66 -11.80 -1.13
N SER A 96 -14.86 -11.29 -0.20
CA SER A 96 -15.30 -11.03 1.17
C SER A 96 -16.45 -10.03 1.35
N VAL A 97 -16.90 -9.33 0.30
CA VAL A 97 -18.19 -8.60 0.34
C VAL A 97 -19.35 -9.55 0.68
N GLY A 98 -19.27 -10.82 0.27
CA GLY A 98 -20.29 -11.82 0.57
C GLY A 98 -20.50 -12.15 2.04
N LYS A 99 -19.54 -11.82 2.92
CA LYS A 99 -19.71 -11.93 4.38
C LYS A 99 -20.91 -11.12 4.87
N MET A 100 -21.22 -9.99 4.24
CA MET A 100 -22.37 -9.18 4.61
C MET A 100 -23.69 -9.93 4.40
N VAL A 101 -23.80 -10.76 3.35
CA VAL A 101 -24.99 -11.60 3.09
C VAL A 101 -25.13 -12.67 4.18
N THR A 102 -24.07 -13.42 4.46
CA THR A 102 -24.04 -14.43 5.53
C THR A 102 -24.36 -13.81 6.89
N ALA A 103 -23.76 -12.66 7.22
CA ALA A 103 -24.02 -11.94 8.46
C ALA A 103 -25.49 -11.48 8.55
N THR A 104 -26.06 -10.97 7.46
CA THR A 104 -27.47 -10.53 7.43
C THR A 104 -28.43 -11.69 7.74
N LEU A 105 -28.21 -12.87 7.16
CA LEU A 105 -29.02 -14.07 7.45
C LEU A 105 -28.92 -14.51 8.92
N ILE A 106 -27.72 -14.44 9.51
CA ILE A 106 -27.52 -14.71 10.95
C ILE A 106 -28.26 -13.67 11.80
N TRP A 107 -28.20 -12.39 11.42
CA TRP A 107 -28.90 -11.34 12.15
C TRP A 107 -30.42 -11.46 12.03
N GLN A 108 -30.96 -11.93 10.91
CA GLN A 108 -32.39 -12.26 10.79
C GLN A 108 -32.82 -13.36 11.78
N LEU A 109 -31.97 -14.37 12.05
CA LEU A 109 -32.23 -15.36 13.10
C LEU A 109 -32.23 -14.72 14.50
N ILE A 110 -31.26 -13.84 14.76
CA ILE A 110 -31.14 -13.12 16.04
C ILE A 110 -32.34 -12.20 16.28
N GLU A 111 -32.85 -11.52 15.25
CA GLU A 111 -34.04 -10.67 15.37
C GLU A 111 -35.31 -11.44 15.71
N ARG A 112 -35.43 -12.67 15.19
CA ARG A 112 -36.55 -13.57 15.51
C ARG A 112 -36.37 -14.28 16.85
N GLY A 113 -35.25 -14.06 17.54
CA GLY A 113 -34.94 -14.68 18.83
C GLY A 113 -34.63 -16.18 18.73
N GLU A 114 -34.31 -16.67 17.53
CA GLU A 114 -34.04 -18.09 17.28
C GLU A 114 -32.62 -18.48 17.71
N ILE A 115 -31.68 -17.52 17.67
CA ILE A 115 -30.32 -17.66 18.20
C ILE A 115 -29.88 -16.36 18.89
N SER A 116 -28.81 -16.43 19.69
CA SER A 116 -28.16 -15.30 20.35
C SER A 116 -26.68 -15.18 19.99
N LEU A 117 -26.09 -14.01 20.20
CA LEU A 117 -24.65 -13.79 19.99
C LEU A 117 -23.77 -14.64 20.94
N SER A 118 -24.32 -15.05 22.08
CA SER A 118 -23.63 -15.88 23.07
C SER A 118 -23.84 -17.37 22.84
N ASP A 119 -24.66 -17.77 21.88
CA ASP A 119 -24.94 -19.19 21.66
C ASP A 119 -23.68 -19.90 21.14
N PRO A 120 -23.40 -21.11 21.65
CA PRO A 120 -22.36 -21.95 21.11
C PRO A 120 -22.77 -22.48 19.72
N LEU A 121 -21.78 -22.85 18.91
CA LEU A 121 -22.07 -23.59 17.68
C LEU A 121 -22.54 -25.03 17.97
N PRO A 122 -23.32 -25.66 17.06
CA PRO A 122 -23.61 -27.08 17.13
C PRO A 122 -22.32 -27.93 17.19
N ALA A 123 -22.31 -28.95 18.05
CA ALA A 123 -21.13 -29.75 18.34
C ALA A 123 -20.46 -30.35 17.09
N SER A 124 -21.26 -30.80 16.12
CA SER A 124 -20.82 -31.41 14.85
C SER A 124 -19.86 -30.53 14.03
N PHE A 125 -19.99 -29.20 14.12
CA PHE A 125 -19.20 -28.26 13.33
C PHE A 125 -17.96 -27.79 14.05
N ARG A 126 -18.03 -27.65 15.38
CA ARG A 126 -16.94 -27.08 16.17
C ARG A 126 -15.91 -28.10 16.64
N SER A 127 -16.20 -29.41 16.71
CA SER A 127 -15.22 -30.39 17.20
C SER A 127 -13.83 -30.23 16.57
N SER A 128 -12.84 -29.98 17.44
CA SER A 128 -11.41 -29.83 17.12
C SER A 128 -11.07 -28.79 16.05
N VAL A 129 -11.92 -27.76 15.89
CA VAL A 129 -11.65 -26.66 14.95
C VAL A 129 -10.78 -25.57 15.58
N HIS A 130 -10.72 -25.50 16.92
CA HIS A 130 -9.95 -24.49 17.64
C HIS A 130 -8.95 -25.10 18.62
N VAL A 131 -7.78 -25.47 18.12
CA VAL A 131 -6.65 -25.91 18.97
C VAL A 131 -5.64 -24.78 19.10
N TYR A 132 -5.44 -24.29 20.33
CA TYR A 132 -4.45 -23.26 20.65
C TYR A 132 -3.51 -23.76 21.75
N SER A 133 -2.20 -23.77 21.48
CA SER A 133 -1.17 -24.26 22.40
C SER A 133 -1.47 -25.66 22.98
N GLY A 134 -2.03 -26.56 22.17
CA GLY A 134 -2.36 -27.93 22.55
C GLY A 134 -3.69 -28.10 23.32
N VAL A 135 -4.44 -27.02 23.54
CA VAL A 135 -5.75 -27.05 24.21
C VAL A 135 -6.86 -26.80 23.20
N ASP A 136 -7.89 -27.66 23.22
CA ASP A 136 -9.09 -27.51 22.38
C ASP A 136 -10.10 -26.57 23.04
N TYR A 137 -10.29 -25.39 22.46
CA TYR A 137 -11.25 -24.37 22.93
C TYR A 137 -12.55 -24.36 22.11
N SER A 138 -12.79 -25.37 21.27
CA SER A 138 -13.92 -25.37 20.35
C SER A 138 -15.28 -25.19 21.04
N GLU A 139 -15.44 -25.68 22.27
CA GLU A 139 -16.63 -25.50 23.13
C GLU A 139 -16.92 -24.03 23.50
N HIS A 140 -15.92 -23.16 23.42
CA HIS A 140 -16.00 -21.76 23.85
C HIS A 140 -16.30 -20.79 22.69
N LEU A 141 -16.44 -21.32 21.47
CA LEU A 141 -16.77 -20.53 20.28
C LEU A 141 -18.24 -20.11 20.31
N THR A 142 -18.49 -18.81 20.12
CA THR A 142 -19.83 -18.22 20.09
C THR A 142 -20.12 -17.54 18.76
N VAL A 143 -21.40 -17.43 18.37
CA VAL A 143 -21.84 -16.75 17.14
C VAL A 143 -21.26 -15.33 17.04
N GLY A 144 -21.26 -14.58 18.15
CA GLY A 144 -20.77 -13.22 18.21
C GLY A 144 -19.25 -13.09 18.01
N GLN A 145 -18.47 -14.07 18.48
CA GLN A 145 -17.02 -14.11 18.23
C GLN A 145 -16.72 -14.35 16.74
N LEU A 146 -17.48 -15.22 16.07
CA LEU A 146 -17.29 -15.53 14.65
C LEU A 146 -17.61 -14.31 13.77
N LEU A 147 -18.78 -13.70 13.98
CA LEU A 147 -19.23 -12.52 13.25
C LEU A 147 -18.23 -11.34 13.34
N ARG A 148 -17.44 -11.27 14.41
CA ARG A 148 -16.47 -10.19 14.68
C ARG A 148 -15.00 -10.59 14.53
N HIS A 149 -14.71 -11.80 14.02
CA HIS A 149 -13.34 -12.29 13.91
C HIS A 149 -12.55 -12.24 15.24
N ARG A 150 -13.22 -12.57 16.35
CA ARG A 150 -12.63 -12.65 17.70
C ARG A 150 -12.62 -14.08 18.24
N SER A 151 -12.78 -15.06 17.36
CA SER A 151 -12.70 -16.48 17.72
C SER A 151 -11.27 -16.96 17.93
N GLY A 152 -10.29 -16.33 17.28
CA GLY A 152 -8.90 -16.80 17.24
C GLY A 152 -8.62 -17.92 16.24
N LEU A 153 -9.62 -18.37 15.47
CA LEU A 153 -9.47 -19.42 14.46
C LEU A 153 -8.45 -19.05 13.38
N GLY A 154 -7.61 -20.00 12.97
CA GLY A 154 -6.76 -19.81 11.78
C GLY A 154 -7.58 -19.77 10.48
N ASP A 155 -6.96 -19.31 9.40
CA ASP A 155 -7.61 -19.08 8.12
C ASP A 155 -7.42 -20.27 7.17
N TYR A 156 -8.49 -20.98 6.80
CA TYR A 156 -8.37 -22.18 5.97
C TYR A 156 -7.96 -21.90 4.52
N ILE A 157 -8.06 -20.65 4.04
CA ILE A 157 -7.70 -20.25 2.68
C ILE A 157 -6.22 -19.92 2.60
N MET A 158 -5.76 -19.06 3.51
CA MET A 158 -4.43 -18.43 3.45
C MET A 158 -3.40 -19.11 4.33
N ASP A 159 -3.78 -19.68 5.49
CA ASP A 159 -2.84 -20.44 6.31
C ASP A 159 -2.59 -21.83 5.70
N ALA A 160 -1.37 -22.32 5.88
CA ALA A 160 -0.97 -23.67 5.47
C ALA A 160 -1.04 -24.64 6.66
N PRO A 161 -1.64 -25.85 6.48
CA PRO A 161 -1.41 -26.96 7.39
C PRO A 161 0.10 -27.32 7.44
N THR A 162 0.55 -27.95 8.52
CA THR A 162 1.97 -28.28 8.73
C THR A 162 2.57 -29.14 7.59
N ASP A 163 1.75 -29.96 6.94
CA ASP A 163 2.16 -30.97 5.95
C ASP A 163 1.76 -30.66 4.50
N GLN A 164 1.07 -29.54 4.24
CA GLN A 164 0.43 -29.24 2.96
C GLN A 164 0.46 -27.74 2.64
N PRO A 165 0.48 -27.32 1.37
CA PRO A 165 0.35 -25.90 1.03
C PRO A 165 -1.04 -25.37 1.43
N SER A 166 -1.19 -24.04 1.52
CA SER A 166 -2.48 -23.41 1.80
C SER A 166 -3.53 -23.77 0.76
N LEU A 167 -4.82 -23.69 1.12
CA LEU A 167 -5.89 -24.01 0.19
C LEU A 167 -5.87 -23.08 -1.04
N PHE A 168 -5.48 -21.82 -0.89
CA PHE A 168 -5.29 -20.91 -2.01
C PHE A 168 -4.31 -21.49 -3.03
N VAL A 169 -3.13 -21.95 -2.59
CA VAL A 169 -2.14 -22.59 -3.47
C VAL A 169 -2.68 -23.87 -4.08
N GLN A 170 -3.34 -24.73 -3.30
CA GLN A 170 -3.95 -25.96 -3.82
C GLN A 170 -5.01 -25.66 -4.90
N ALA A 171 -5.81 -24.62 -4.73
CA ALA A 171 -6.82 -24.20 -5.69
C ALA A 171 -6.19 -23.72 -7.01
N THR A 172 -5.08 -22.97 -6.95
CA THR A 172 -4.35 -22.57 -8.18
C THR A 172 -3.74 -23.75 -8.92
N GLN A 173 -3.35 -24.82 -8.21
CA GLN A 173 -2.80 -26.05 -8.81
C GLN A 173 -3.88 -27.00 -9.36
N HIS A 174 -5.12 -26.88 -8.89
CA HIS A 174 -6.25 -27.72 -9.27
C HIS A 174 -7.42 -26.87 -9.77
N PRO A 175 -7.28 -26.23 -10.94
CA PRO A 175 -8.10 -25.11 -11.40
C PRO A 175 -9.59 -25.45 -11.58
N THR A 176 -9.90 -26.70 -11.90
CA THR A 176 -11.26 -27.19 -12.16
C THR A 176 -11.91 -27.88 -10.96
N ARG A 177 -11.18 -28.04 -9.84
CA ARG A 177 -11.71 -28.72 -8.65
C ARG A 177 -12.73 -27.84 -7.95
N LYS A 178 -13.92 -28.38 -7.70
CA LYS A 178 -14.94 -27.72 -6.88
C LYS A 178 -14.78 -28.13 -5.43
N TRP A 179 -14.51 -27.17 -4.56
CA TRP A 179 -14.38 -27.40 -3.12
C TRP A 179 -15.74 -27.31 -2.45
N THR A 180 -16.03 -28.23 -1.53
CA THR A 180 -17.27 -28.25 -0.73
C THR A 180 -17.04 -27.65 0.67
N PRO A 181 -18.10 -27.23 1.39
CA PRO A 181 -17.95 -26.79 2.79
C PRO A 181 -17.32 -27.87 3.69
N ALA A 182 -17.59 -29.15 3.39
CA ALA A 182 -16.99 -30.27 4.11
C ALA A 182 -15.48 -30.37 3.88
N ASP A 183 -15.00 -30.14 2.65
CA ASP A 183 -13.57 -30.08 2.36
C ASP A 183 -12.88 -28.93 3.11
N MET A 184 -13.50 -27.75 3.10
CA MET A 184 -12.98 -26.57 3.80
C MET A 184 -12.91 -26.78 5.31
N LEU A 185 -13.95 -27.38 5.90
CA LEU A 185 -13.98 -27.69 7.33
C LEU A 185 -12.91 -28.72 7.71
N ALA A 186 -12.67 -29.70 6.85
CA ALA A 186 -11.60 -30.67 7.05
C ALA A 186 -10.20 -30.04 7.02
N ILE A 187 -10.01 -29.00 6.21
CA ILE A 187 -8.76 -28.20 6.20
C ILE A 187 -8.69 -27.31 7.44
N ALA A 188 -9.75 -26.60 7.77
CA ALA A 188 -9.81 -25.70 8.93
C ALA A 188 -9.41 -26.41 10.24
N ARG A 189 -9.84 -27.66 10.43
CA ARG A 189 -9.47 -28.49 11.59
C ARG A 189 -7.97 -28.81 11.69
N LYS A 190 -7.21 -28.62 10.63
CA LYS A 190 -5.75 -28.82 10.60
C LYS A 190 -4.96 -27.53 10.80
N ILE A 191 -5.64 -26.37 10.81
CA ILE A 191 -4.99 -25.08 11.01
C ILE A 191 -5.01 -24.75 12.50
N PRO A 192 -3.85 -24.53 13.16
CA PRO A 192 -3.81 -24.07 14.54
C PRO A 192 -4.49 -22.71 14.70
N ALA A 193 -5.22 -22.54 15.81
CA ALA A 193 -5.73 -21.23 16.19
C ALA A 193 -4.57 -20.28 16.53
N LYS A 194 -4.80 -18.97 16.35
CA LYS A 194 -3.81 -17.91 16.61
C LYS A 194 -3.93 -17.28 17.99
N THR A 195 -5.14 -17.27 18.57
CA THR A 195 -5.41 -16.78 19.93
C THR A 195 -6.53 -17.59 20.58
N PRO A 196 -6.73 -17.52 21.91
CA PRO A 196 -7.94 -18.04 22.54
C PRO A 196 -9.22 -17.31 22.08
N PRO A 197 -10.41 -17.93 22.21
CA PRO A 197 -11.68 -17.28 21.90
C PRO A 197 -11.94 -16.04 22.75
N GLY A 198 -12.50 -15.00 22.13
CA GLY A 198 -12.71 -13.69 22.75
C GLY A 198 -11.46 -12.82 22.81
N GLY A 199 -10.33 -13.26 22.22
CA GLY A 199 -9.09 -12.50 22.14
C GLY A 199 -9.15 -11.25 21.25
N ARG A 200 -7.99 -10.81 20.77
CA ARG A 200 -7.86 -9.71 19.80
C ARG A 200 -8.50 -10.08 18.46
N PHE A 201 -8.76 -9.08 17.63
CA PHE A 201 -9.24 -9.29 16.27
C PHE A 201 -8.22 -10.11 15.46
N HIS A 202 -8.69 -11.13 14.76
CA HIS A 202 -7.93 -11.93 13.81
C HIS A 202 -8.85 -12.41 12.68
N TYR A 203 -8.70 -11.79 11.50
CA TYR A 203 -9.48 -12.11 10.32
C TYR A 203 -9.28 -13.58 9.92
N SER A 204 -10.37 -14.30 9.72
CA SER A 204 -10.33 -15.71 9.29
C SER A 204 -11.62 -16.11 8.61
N ASP A 205 -11.51 -16.64 7.39
CA ASP A 205 -12.61 -17.19 6.61
C ASP A 205 -13.29 -18.39 7.28
N THR A 206 -12.57 -19.10 8.16
CA THR A 206 -13.11 -20.20 8.97
C THR A 206 -14.30 -19.74 9.81
N ASN A 207 -14.31 -18.47 10.25
CA ASN A 207 -15.45 -17.92 11.00
C ASN A 207 -16.74 -17.97 10.19
N TYR A 208 -16.68 -17.54 8.92
CA TYR A 208 -17.85 -17.45 8.05
C TYR A 208 -18.24 -18.79 7.45
N LEU A 209 -17.28 -19.70 7.24
CA LEU A 209 -17.54 -21.11 6.97
C LEU A 209 -18.45 -21.71 8.06
N LEU A 210 -18.11 -21.51 9.34
CA LEU A 210 -18.90 -22.04 10.46
C LEU A 210 -20.28 -21.38 10.58
N LEU A 211 -20.39 -20.07 10.31
CA LEU A 211 -21.68 -19.37 10.26
C LEU A 211 -22.57 -19.87 9.10
N GLY A 212 -21.98 -20.16 7.94
CA GLY A 212 -22.69 -20.78 6.82
C GLY A 212 -23.25 -22.16 7.16
N LEU A 213 -22.44 -23.00 7.83
CA LEU A 213 -22.88 -24.32 8.29
C LEU A 213 -23.99 -24.23 9.36
N LEU A 214 -23.92 -23.24 10.24
CA LEU A 214 -24.98 -22.96 11.22
C LEU A 214 -26.31 -22.64 10.51
N LEU A 215 -26.29 -21.81 9.48
CA LEU A 215 -27.47 -21.48 8.69
C LEU A 215 -28.05 -22.72 7.99
N GLU A 216 -27.23 -23.51 7.32
CA GLU A 216 -27.72 -24.74 6.65
C GLU A 216 -28.32 -25.74 7.64
N ASN A 217 -27.68 -25.90 8.80
CA ASN A 217 -28.18 -26.76 9.86
C ASN A 217 -29.53 -26.30 10.42
N HIS A 218 -29.70 -24.99 10.59
CA HIS A 218 -30.92 -24.41 11.15
C HIS A 218 -32.11 -24.53 10.18
N TYR A 219 -31.93 -24.20 8.91
CA TYR A 219 -33.02 -24.17 7.93
C TYR A 219 -33.22 -25.50 7.19
N GLY A 220 -32.27 -26.42 7.23
CA GLY A 220 -32.33 -27.69 6.50
C GLY A 220 -32.24 -27.55 4.97
N ILE A 221 -31.78 -26.41 4.48
CA ILE A 221 -31.55 -26.12 3.06
C ILE A 221 -30.15 -25.53 2.87
N SER A 222 -29.63 -25.60 1.64
CA SER A 222 -28.30 -25.07 1.34
C SER A 222 -28.23 -23.54 1.43
N LEU A 223 -27.07 -23.00 1.82
CA LEU A 223 -26.84 -21.56 1.94
C LEU A 223 -27.14 -20.80 0.63
N PRO A 224 -26.74 -21.30 -0.57
CA PRO A 224 -27.13 -20.65 -1.82
C PRO A 224 -28.64 -20.53 -2.02
N LYS A 225 -29.40 -21.58 -1.65
CA LYS A 225 -30.86 -21.58 -1.74
C LYS A 225 -31.48 -20.63 -0.71
N LEU A 226 -30.96 -20.63 0.52
CA LEU A 226 -31.40 -19.73 1.58
C LEU A 226 -31.17 -18.27 1.20
N ALA A 227 -29.97 -17.92 0.73
CA ALA A 227 -29.64 -16.55 0.31
C ALA A 227 -30.50 -16.09 -0.88
N ALA A 228 -30.79 -16.98 -1.84
CA ALA A 228 -31.73 -16.67 -2.92
C ALA A 228 -33.13 -16.35 -2.36
N GLN A 229 -33.69 -17.24 -1.54
CA GLN A 229 -35.06 -17.08 -1.02
C GLN A 229 -35.23 -15.89 -0.07
N MET A 230 -34.23 -15.59 0.75
CA MET A 230 -34.33 -14.60 1.82
C MET A 230 -33.80 -13.21 1.43
N ILE A 231 -32.95 -13.13 0.40
CA ILE A 231 -32.25 -11.89 0.02
C ILE A 231 -32.33 -11.65 -1.49
N PHE A 232 -31.82 -12.56 -2.33
CA PHE A 232 -31.65 -12.22 -3.75
C PHE A 232 -32.96 -12.13 -4.53
N ASP A 233 -33.89 -13.05 -4.34
CA ASP A 233 -35.18 -13.04 -5.05
C ASP A 233 -36.07 -11.88 -4.56
N PRO A 234 -36.23 -11.62 -3.24
CA PRO A 234 -37.03 -10.47 -2.76
C PRO A 234 -36.48 -9.09 -3.13
N LEU A 235 -35.17 -8.99 -3.38
CA LEU A 235 -34.52 -7.75 -3.80
C LEU A 235 -34.30 -7.66 -5.31
N GLU A 236 -34.75 -8.65 -6.07
CA GLU A 236 -34.55 -8.72 -7.53
C GLU A 236 -33.07 -8.67 -7.96
N MET A 237 -32.15 -9.16 -7.10
CA MET A 237 -30.72 -9.28 -7.40
C MET A 237 -30.48 -10.43 -8.38
N ASN A 238 -30.94 -10.31 -9.61
CA ASN A 238 -31.05 -11.40 -10.57
C ASN A 238 -29.69 -11.90 -11.10
N SER A 239 -28.64 -11.09 -11.00
CA SER A 239 -27.27 -11.41 -11.45
C SER A 239 -26.33 -11.81 -10.31
N THR A 240 -26.88 -12.15 -9.14
CA THR A 240 -26.10 -12.57 -7.97
C THR A 240 -26.33 -14.02 -7.60
N HIS A 241 -25.29 -14.83 -7.48
CA HIS A 241 -25.44 -16.21 -7.00
C HIS A 241 -24.13 -16.81 -6.52
N TYR A 242 -24.20 -17.91 -5.77
CA TYR A 242 -23.01 -18.70 -5.40
C TYR A 242 -22.55 -19.52 -6.59
N PHE A 243 -21.32 -19.26 -7.06
CA PHE A 243 -20.78 -19.84 -8.27
C PHE A 243 -20.80 -21.38 -8.20
N GLY A 244 -21.30 -22.01 -9.27
CA GLY A 244 -21.37 -23.47 -9.38
C GLY A 244 -22.32 -24.17 -8.39
N ARG A 245 -23.12 -23.43 -7.59
CA ARG A 245 -23.99 -23.98 -6.54
C ARG A 245 -25.45 -23.49 -6.58
N SER A 246 -25.81 -22.69 -7.59
CA SER A 246 -27.12 -22.03 -7.71
C SER A 246 -27.76 -22.34 -9.07
N PRO A 247 -28.24 -23.58 -9.29
CA PRO A 247 -28.80 -23.97 -10.59
C PRO A 247 -30.00 -23.08 -10.95
N GLY A 248 -30.05 -22.61 -12.20
CA GLY A 248 -31.15 -21.80 -12.74
C GLY A 248 -30.98 -20.28 -12.64
N ARG A 249 -29.97 -19.79 -11.91
CA ARG A 249 -29.57 -18.37 -11.96
C ARG A 249 -28.49 -18.17 -13.03
N VAL A 250 -28.63 -17.11 -13.82
CA VAL A 250 -27.77 -16.82 -14.98
C VAL A 250 -27.13 -15.46 -14.77
N ILE A 251 -25.84 -15.37 -15.07
CA ILE A 251 -25.09 -14.11 -15.18
C ILE A 251 -24.81 -13.84 -16.66
N ASN A 252 -24.57 -12.58 -17.01
CA ASN A 252 -24.20 -12.22 -18.38
C ASN A 252 -22.85 -12.85 -18.77
N ARG A 253 -21.80 -12.47 -18.03
CA ARG A 253 -20.44 -13.00 -18.15
C ARG A 253 -19.72 -12.78 -16.83
N LEU A 254 -18.80 -13.69 -16.47
CA LEU A 254 -17.90 -13.48 -15.35
C LEU A 254 -16.64 -12.73 -15.82
N SER A 255 -16.31 -11.63 -15.15
CA SER A 255 -15.07 -10.89 -15.40
C SER A 255 -13.85 -11.64 -14.89
N GLU A 256 -12.76 -11.53 -15.63
CA GLU A 256 -11.47 -12.11 -15.27
C GLU A 256 -10.88 -11.37 -14.07
N CYS A 257 -10.36 -12.13 -13.13
CA CYS A 257 -9.70 -11.63 -11.92
C CYS A 257 -8.24 -12.02 -11.95
N TYR A 258 -7.35 -11.12 -11.53
CA TYR A 258 -5.91 -11.27 -11.67
C TYR A 258 -5.16 -11.17 -10.33
N LEU A 259 -4.07 -11.94 -10.23
CA LEU A 259 -3.01 -11.84 -9.23
C LEU A 259 -1.69 -11.65 -10.00
N GLY A 260 -1.19 -10.42 -10.03
CA GLY A 260 -0.18 -9.98 -11.00
C GLY A 260 -0.77 -10.15 -12.40
N ASP A 261 -0.05 -10.84 -13.29
CA ASP A 261 -0.54 -11.21 -14.62
C ASP A 261 -1.29 -12.56 -14.64
N LEU A 262 -1.40 -13.25 -13.50
CA LEU A 262 -2.06 -14.56 -13.41
C LEU A 262 -3.57 -14.40 -13.30
N GLU A 263 -4.29 -14.90 -14.28
CA GLU A 263 -5.76 -14.97 -14.28
C GLU A 263 -6.25 -16.10 -13.35
N ILE A 264 -7.03 -15.77 -12.32
CA ILE A 264 -7.43 -16.66 -11.21
C ILE A 264 -8.94 -16.85 -11.04
N SER A 265 -9.79 -16.37 -11.96
CA SER A 265 -11.25 -16.53 -11.94
C SER A 265 -11.73 -17.95 -12.33
N GLN A 266 -11.05 -18.95 -11.78
CA GLN A 266 -11.23 -20.37 -12.08
C GLN A 266 -12.16 -21.03 -11.05
N ASP A 267 -12.82 -22.13 -11.44
CA ASP A 267 -13.80 -22.84 -10.60
C ASP A 267 -13.31 -23.11 -9.17
N SER A 268 -12.04 -23.49 -9.01
CA SER A 268 -11.46 -23.77 -7.70
C SER A 268 -11.43 -22.54 -6.81
N ILE A 269 -10.90 -21.43 -7.29
CA ILE A 269 -10.77 -20.18 -6.52
C ILE A 269 -12.15 -19.59 -6.19
N LEU A 270 -13.10 -19.67 -7.12
CA LEU A 270 -14.46 -19.17 -6.87
C LEU A 270 -15.23 -20.03 -5.86
N THR A 271 -14.90 -21.32 -5.74
CA THR A 271 -15.61 -22.22 -4.83
C THR A 271 -15.04 -22.28 -3.42
N ILE A 272 -13.77 -21.88 -3.19
CA ILE A 272 -13.13 -21.95 -1.85
C ILE A 272 -13.66 -20.93 -0.85
N ASP A 273 -14.25 -19.83 -1.30
CA ASP A 273 -14.70 -18.74 -0.40
C ASP A 273 -16.09 -19.04 0.19
N TRP A 274 -16.99 -19.70 -0.56
CA TRP A 274 -18.35 -20.08 -0.14
C TRP A 274 -19.04 -19.01 0.74
N ALA A 275 -19.37 -19.32 2.01
CA ALA A 275 -20.03 -18.41 2.94
C ALA A 275 -19.21 -17.16 3.31
N GLY A 276 -17.88 -17.23 3.11
CA GLY A 276 -16.94 -16.11 3.24
C GLY A 276 -16.97 -15.15 2.05
N GLY A 277 -17.54 -15.52 0.90
CA GLY A 277 -17.49 -14.64 -0.26
C GLY A 277 -17.65 -15.22 -1.66
N GLY A 278 -17.94 -16.52 -1.79
CA GLY A 278 -17.98 -17.27 -3.06
C GLY A 278 -19.17 -16.95 -3.98
N MET A 279 -19.69 -15.73 -3.90
CA MET A 279 -20.75 -15.23 -4.75
C MET A 279 -20.15 -14.49 -5.93
N VAL A 280 -20.79 -14.60 -7.08
CA VAL A 280 -20.62 -13.66 -8.20
C VAL A 280 -21.79 -12.69 -8.18
N THR A 281 -21.55 -11.44 -8.59
CA THR A 281 -22.53 -10.36 -8.47
C THR A 281 -22.21 -9.23 -9.45
N THR A 282 -23.12 -8.27 -9.59
CA THR A 282 -22.93 -7.02 -10.35
C THR A 282 -22.92 -5.83 -9.39
N THR A 283 -22.42 -4.68 -9.87
CA THR A 283 -22.49 -3.45 -9.08
C THR A 283 -23.93 -3.03 -8.76
N GLU A 284 -24.87 -3.35 -9.65
CA GLU A 284 -26.30 -3.11 -9.49
C GLU A 284 -26.90 -3.88 -8.31
N ASP A 285 -26.72 -5.20 -8.31
CA ASP A 285 -27.25 -6.07 -7.28
C ASP A 285 -26.67 -5.72 -5.90
N LEU A 286 -25.37 -5.39 -5.85
CA LEU A 286 -24.75 -4.94 -4.59
C LEU A 286 -25.36 -3.64 -4.05
N LEU A 287 -25.77 -2.72 -4.93
CA LEU A 287 -26.48 -1.50 -4.50
C LEU A 287 -27.90 -1.80 -4.00
N LEU A 288 -28.62 -2.73 -4.62
CA LEU A 288 -29.93 -3.20 -4.15
C LEU A 288 -29.80 -3.79 -2.73
N PHE A 289 -28.82 -4.65 -2.52
CA PHE A 289 -28.52 -5.19 -1.19
C PHE A 289 -28.16 -4.10 -0.17
N SER A 290 -27.29 -3.16 -0.55
CA SER A 290 -26.85 -2.07 0.32
C SER A 290 -27.99 -1.17 0.77
N ARG A 291 -28.87 -0.77 -0.16
CA ARG A 291 -30.08 0.01 0.13
C ARG A 291 -31.01 -0.76 1.06
N ALA A 292 -31.31 -2.03 0.74
CA ALA A 292 -32.20 -2.86 1.55
C ALA A 292 -31.67 -3.17 2.97
N LEU A 293 -30.34 -3.26 3.13
CA LEU A 293 -29.71 -3.44 4.43
C LEU A 293 -29.80 -2.17 5.28
N THR A 294 -29.61 -1.01 4.67
CA THR A 294 -29.52 0.28 5.37
C THR A 294 -30.88 0.94 5.63
N ASN A 295 -31.87 0.72 4.76
CA ASN A 295 -33.23 1.25 4.91
C ASN A 295 -34.14 0.40 5.84
N GLY A 296 -33.65 -0.74 6.30
CA GLY A 296 -34.35 -1.61 7.23
C GLY A 296 -35.22 -2.71 6.61
N GLN A 297 -35.14 -2.94 5.29
CA GLN A 297 -35.91 -3.96 4.58
C GLN A 297 -35.43 -5.39 4.92
N LEU A 298 -34.12 -5.60 5.08
CA LEU A 298 -33.56 -6.94 5.38
C LEU A 298 -33.50 -7.26 6.88
N ILE A 299 -33.19 -6.26 7.70
CA ILE A 299 -33.10 -6.32 9.17
C ILE A 299 -33.51 -4.96 9.72
N SER A 300 -33.98 -4.87 10.96
CA SER A 300 -34.39 -3.57 11.50
C SER A 300 -33.21 -2.58 11.62
N PRO A 301 -33.45 -1.26 11.54
CA PRO A 301 -32.41 -0.24 11.76
C PRO A 301 -31.70 -0.40 13.12
N LYS A 302 -32.42 -0.85 14.15
CA LYS A 302 -31.85 -1.16 15.47
C LYS A 302 -30.81 -2.28 15.38
N THR A 303 -31.08 -3.31 14.58
CA THR A 303 -30.15 -4.42 14.37
C THR A 303 -28.98 -4.02 13.49
N TYR A 304 -29.20 -3.25 12.42
CA TYR A 304 -28.11 -2.69 11.63
C TYR A 304 -27.15 -1.85 12.50
N HIS A 305 -27.67 -1.03 13.43
CA HIS A 305 -26.84 -0.33 14.40
C HIS A 305 -26.11 -1.29 15.36
N ARG A 306 -26.74 -2.41 15.78
CA ARG A 306 -26.05 -3.44 16.59
C ARG A 306 -24.91 -4.11 15.83
N MET A 307 -25.02 -4.27 14.50
CA MET A 307 -23.93 -4.78 13.67
C MET A 307 -22.68 -3.89 13.76
N GLN A 308 -22.87 -2.60 13.97
CA GLN A 308 -21.81 -1.58 14.05
C GLN A 308 -21.11 -1.52 15.43
N ASN A 309 -21.14 -2.59 16.20
CA ASN A 309 -20.33 -2.68 17.42
C ASN A 309 -18.86 -2.98 17.05
N TRP A 310 -18.08 -1.93 16.91
CA TRP A 310 -16.72 -1.94 16.37
C TRP A 310 -15.69 -2.57 17.32
N THR A 311 -14.77 -3.36 16.77
CA THR A 311 -13.45 -3.66 17.33
C THR A 311 -12.40 -3.13 16.35
N GLU A 312 -11.23 -2.74 16.87
CA GLU A 312 -10.10 -2.37 16.02
C GLU A 312 -9.65 -3.56 15.17
N GLU A 313 -9.53 -3.33 13.85
CA GLU A 313 -8.95 -4.29 12.89
C GLU A 313 -7.49 -3.92 12.60
N SER A 314 -7.26 -2.67 12.20
CA SER A 314 -5.94 -2.06 12.00
C SER A 314 -6.08 -0.53 11.96
N PHE A 315 -4.98 0.22 11.89
CA PHE A 315 -5.01 1.69 11.86
C PHE A 315 -5.98 2.23 10.80
N GLY A 316 -6.97 3.04 11.21
CA GLY A 316 -7.96 3.61 10.30
C GLY A 316 -9.19 2.72 10.03
N THR A 317 -9.20 1.48 10.51
CA THR A 317 -10.23 0.48 10.17
C THR A 317 -10.78 -0.23 11.41
N SER A 318 -12.07 -0.54 11.38
CA SER A 318 -12.72 -1.30 12.44
C SER A 318 -13.66 -2.35 11.87
N TYR A 319 -13.87 -3.42 12.63
CA TYR A 319 -14.75 -4.52 12.26
C TYR A 319 -15.90 -4.69 13.27
N GLY A 320 -17.12 -4.78 12.77
CA GLY A 320 -18.36 -5.02 13.50
C GLY A 320 -18.83 -6.46 13.36
N PHE A 321 -20.10 -6.75 13.67
CA PHE A 321 -20.68 -8.09 13.46
C PHE A 321 -21.04 -8.31 11.99
N GLY A 322 -20.01 -8.41 11.14
CA GLY A 322 -20.10 -8.61 9.69
C GLY A 322 -20.08 -7.37 8.82
N LEU A 323 -19.62 -6.25 9.39
CA LEU A 323 -19.37 -5.00 8.67
C LEU A 323 -17.94 -4.53 8.95
N ARG A 324 -17.28 -3.95 7.96
CA ARG A 324 -16.10 -3.10 8.11
C ARG A 324 -16.52 -1.64 8.15
N LYS A 325 -15.74 -0.85 8.88
CA LYS A 325 -15.81 0.61 8.90
C LYS A 325 -14.44 1.16 8.51
N LEU A 326 -14.41 2.06 7.53
CA LEU A 326 -13.27 2.92 7.24
C LEU A 326 -13.59 4.31 7.80
N GLU A 327 -12.70 4.82 8.65
CA GLU A 327 -12.81 6.18 9.19
C GLU A 327 -11.78 7.07 8.52
N LEU A 328 -12.27 7.94 7.63
CA LEU A 328 -11.40 8.76 6.81
C LEU A 328 -10.70 9.85 7.65
N SER A 329 -11.31 10.26 8.77
CA SER A 329 -10.76 11.24 9.71
C SER A 329 -9.51 10.76 10.47
N ILE A 330 -9.19 9.46 10.42
CA ILE A 330 -7.93 8.93 11.00
C ILE A 330 -6.73 9.30 10.14
N PHE A 331 -6.93 9.56 8.84
CA PHE A 331 -5.89 10.05 7.94
C PHE A 331 -5.69 11.58 8.04
N ASP A 332 -6.74 12.31 8.40
CA ASP A 332 -6.71 13.73 8.74
C ASP A 332 -7.94 14.12 9.59
N PRO A 333 -7.77 14.61 10.83
CA PRO A 333 -8.87 15.05 11.70
C PRO A 333 -9.70 16.23 11.16
N GLN A 334 -9.23 16.94 10.12
CA GLN A 334 -9.98 18.00 9.43
C GLN A 334 -10.78 17.50 8.22
N LEU A 335 -10.54 16.26 7.76
CA LEU A 335 -11.44 15.63 6.80
C LEU A 335 -12.83 15.52 7.42
N PRO A 336 -13.89 15.64 6.61
CA PRO A 336 -15.24 15.32 7.05
C PRO A 336 -15.24 14.01 7.83
N GLN A 337 -15.97 13.94 8.95
CA GLN A 337 -16.16 12.72 9.74
C GLN A 337 -17.05 11.72 8.98
N VAL A 338 -16.66 11.40 7.76
CA VAL A 338 -17.33 10.48 6.86
C VAL A 338 -16.88 9.08 7.19
N ARG A 339 -17.88 8.20 7.32
CA ARG A 339 -17.68 6.79 7.58
C ARG A 339 -18.10 6.02 6.34
N LEU A 340 -17.26 5.09 5.92
CA LEU A 340 -17.65 4.09 4.94
C LEU A 340 -17.93 2.79 5.68
N ILE A 341 -19.19 2.35 5.67
CA ILE A 341 -19.67 1.16 6.39
C ILE A 341 -20.07 0.10 5.37
N GLY A 342 -19.43 -1.07 5.40
CA GLY A 342 -19.62 -2.08 4.37
C GLY A 342 -18.56 -3.16 4.42
N HIS A 343 -17.89 -3.49 3.30
CA HIS A 343 -16.82 -4.48 3.26
C HIS A 343 -15.94 -4.35 2.00
N THR A 344 -14.70 -4.86 2.09
CA THR A 344 -13.76 -5.04 0.97
C THR A 344 -13.48 -6.51 0.68
N GLY A 345 -13.10 -6.85 -0.55
CA GLY A 345 -12.66 -8.16 -0.99
C GLY A 345 -11.20 -8.15 -1.45
N ILE A 346 -10.53 -9.31 -1.36
CA ILE A 346 -9.10 -9.45 -1.70
C ILE A 346 -8.80 -9.10 -3.16
N ASN A 347 -9.75 -9.31 -4.07
CA ASN A 347 -9.66 -8.97 -5.49
C ASN A 347 -9.97 -7.49 -5.80
N GLY A 348 -10.04 -6.63 -4.79
CA GLY A 348 -10.45 -5.25 -4.94
C GLY A 348 -11.96 -5.05 -5.08
N ALA A 349 -12.79 -6.07 -4.80
CA ALA A 349 -14.23 -5.87 -4.64
C ALA A 349 -14.54 -4.98 -3.43
N PHE A 350 -15.58 -4.17 -3.50
CA PHE A 350 -16.04 -3.37 -2.38
C PHE A 350 -17.54 -3.09 -2.46
N LEU A 351 -18.13 -2.95 -1.27
CA LEU A 351 -19.46 -2.39 -1.09
C LEU A 351 -19.43 -1.52 0.17
N PHE A 352 -19.72 -0.24 0.04
CA PHE A 352 -19.77 0.69 1.17
C PHE A 352 -20.99 1.58 1.11
N TYR A 353 -21.53 1.90 2.28
CA TYR A 353 -22.49 2.97 2.47
C TYR A 353 -21.83 4.11 3.26
N CYS A 354 -22.05 5.33 2.81
CA CYS A 354 -21.65 6.57 3.48
C CYS A 354 -22.90 7.24 4.04
N PRO A 355 -23.19 7.09 5.35
CA PRO A 355 -24.37 7.69 5.96
C PRO A 355 -24.40 9.22 5.89
N GLU A 356 -23.23 9.86 5.94
CA GLU A 356 -23.12 11.32 5.97
C GLU A 356 -23.47 11.98 4.62
N LEU A 357 -23.29 11.25 3.52
CA LEU A 357 -23.58 11.73 2.16
C LEU A 357 -24.73 10.98 1.49
N ASP A 358 -25.33 9.99 2.18
CA ASP A 358 -26.34 9.08 1.63
C ASP A 358 -25.89 8.46 0.29
N LEU A 359 -24.63 7.98 0.26
CA LEU A 359 -24.00 7.38 -0.92
C LEU A 359 -23.76 5.91 -0.72
N HIS A 360 -24.06 5.13 -1.75
CA HIS A 360 -23.70 3.73 -1.84
C HIS A 360 -22.62 3.54 -2.92
N LEU A 361 -21.55 2.85 -2.59
CA LEU A 361 -20.39 2.65 -3.45
C LEU A 361 -20.19 1.15 -3.66
N ALA A 362 -20.31 0.66 -4.88
CA ALA A 362 -20.13 -0.74 -5.24
C ALA A 362 -19.15 -0.88 -6.40
N GLY A 363 -18.26 -1.87 -6.36
CA GLY A 363 -17.31 -2.05 -7.44
C GLY A 363 -16.32 -3.17 -7.24
N CYS A 364 -15.46 -3.36 -8.23
CA CYS A 364 -14.34 -4.30 -8.20
C CYS A 364 -13.25 -3.87 -9.17
N PHE A 365 -11.99 -3.98 -8.78
CA PHE A 365 -10.84 -3.77 -9.68
C PHE A 365 -10.34 -5.07 -10.31
N ASN A 366 -10.86 -6.22 -9.88
CA ASN A 366 -10.45 -7.54 -10.34
C ASN A 366 -8.93 -7.76 -10.33
N GLN A 367 -8.23 -7.11 -9.39
CA GLN A 367 -6.79 -7.14 -9.23
C GLN A 367 -6.45 -7.22 -7.74
N ALA A 368 -5.88 -8.35 -7.32
CA ALA A 368 -5.68 -8.64 -5.90
C ALA A 368 -4.68 -7.69 -5.20
N GLU A 369 -3.72 -7.15 -5.94
CA GLU A 369 -2.69 -6.25 -5.41
C GLU A 369 -3.19 -4.81 -5.19
N LYS A 370 -4.36 -4.45 -5.72
CA LYS A 370 -4.85 -3.06 -5.78
C LYS A 370 -5.84 -2.66 -4.68
N VAL A 371 -5.94 -3.45 -3.62
CA VAL A 371 -6.87 -3.19 -2.49
C VAL A 371 -6.58 -1.83 -1.82
N ARG A 372 -5.33 -1.38 -1.79
CA ARG A 372 -4.97 -0.06 -1.25
C ARG A 372 -5.47 1.07 -2.16
N GLU A 373 -5.32 0.91 -3.46
CA GLU A 373 -5.77 1.85 -4.48
C GLU A 373 -7.30 1.99 -4.47
N VAL A 374 -8.05 0.92 -4.14
CA VAL A 374 -9.49 1.01 -3.86
C VAL A 374 -9.77 1.99 -2.72
N THR A 375 -9.01 1.91 -1.62
CA THR A 375 -9.21 2.82 -0.46
C THR A 375 -8.92 4.27 -0.84
N ILE A 376 -7.87 4.51 -1.64
CA ILE A 376 -7.52 5.84 -2.16
C ILE A 376 -8.61 6.35 -3.10
N LEU A 377 -9.11 5.51 -4.01
CA LEU A 377 -10.20 5.86 -4.91
C LEU A 377 -11.45 6.26 -4.12
N LEU A 378 -11.84 5.47 -3.10
CA LEU A 378 -12.99 5.76 -2.26
C LEU A 378 -12.84 7.11 -1.54
N LEU A 379 -11.65 7.42 -1.00
CA LEU A 379 -11.33 8.73 -0.42
C LEU A 379 -11.55 9.87 -1.43
N GLN A 380 -11.02 9.73 -2.65
CA GLN A 380 -11.13 10.75 -3.69
C GLN A 380 -12.56 10.91 -4.22
N ILE A 381 -13.32 9.81 -4.30
CA ILE A 381 -14.75 9.85 -4.63
C ILE A 381 -15.50 10.67 -3.56
N ILE A 382 -15.29 10.37 -2.27
CA ILE A 382 -15.95 11.10 -1.19
C ILE A 382 -15.58 12.59 -1.23
N GLN A 383 -14.32 12.93 -1.52
CA GLN A 383 -13.88 14.32 -1.69
C GLN A 383 -14.60 15.03 -2.84
N ALA A 384 -14.93 14.33 -3.93
CA ALA A 384 -15.67 14.92 -5.06
C ALA A 384 -17.13 15.28 -4.71
N PHE A 385 -17.74 14.62 -3.71
CA PHE A 385 -19.12 14.85 -3.29
C PHE A 385 -19.29 15.80 -2.12
N GLN A 386 -18.22 16.08 -1.40
CA GLN A 386 -18.22 17.21 -0.51
C GLN A 386 -18.32 18.45 -1.41
N PRO A 387 -19.22 19.42 -1.11
CA PRO A 387 -19.16 20.68 -1.83
C PRO A 387 -17.70 21.14 -1.78
N PRO A 388 -17.21 21.88 -2.78
CA PRO A 388 -16.12 22.78 -2.50
C PRO A 388 -16.64 23.75 -1.43
N GLN A 389 -16.63 23.34 -0.15
CA GLN A 389 -15.94 24.16 0.81
C GLN A 389 -14.63 24.38 0.11
N GLY A 390 -14.46 25.58 -0.43
CA GLY A 390 -13.14 25.98 -0.80
C GLY A 390 -12.33 25.73 0.44
N LEU A 391 -11.59 24.62 0.48
CA LEU A 391 -10.29 24.72 1.08
C LEU A 391 -9.54 25.58 0.07
N ASN A 392 -9.83 26.89 0.13
CA ASN A 392 -8.90 27.88 -0.31
C ASN A 392 -7.57 27.46 0.32
N ARG A 393 -6.48 27.84 -0.33
CA ARG A 393 -5.12 27.61 0.16
C ARG A 393 -4.97 27.68 1.69
N GLN A 394 -5.70 28.55 2.40
CA GLN A 394 -5.63 28.67 3.87
C GLN A 394 -6.07 27.43 4.64
N ALA A 395 -7.10 26.71 4.21
CA ALA A 395 -7.62 25.61 5.00
C ALA A 395 -6.85 24.30 4.77
N ARG A 396 -6.36 24.03 3.54
CA ARG A 396 -5.33 22.99 3.30
C ARG A 396 -4.03 23.29 4.04
N LEU A 397 -3.65 24.57 4.13
CA LEU A 397 -2.51 24.96 4.96
C LEU A 397 -2.79 24.84 6.46
N LEU A 398 -4.04 24.97 6.92
CA LEU A 398 -4.40 24.76 8.33
C LEU A 398 -4.37 23.28 8.72
N GLU A 399 -4.85 22.41 7.82
CA GLU A 399 -4.72 20.95 7.88
C GLU A 399 -3.24 20.56 8.00
N ALA A 400 -2.44 21.00 7.03
CA ALA A 400 -1.02 20.78 7.03
C ALA A 400 -0.34 21.31 8.29
N ARG A 401 -0.73 22.51 8.78
CA ARG A 401 -0.21 23.09 10.04
C ARG A 401 -0.51 22.21 11.24
N THR A 402 -1.67 21.55 11.26
CA THR A 402 -2.02 20.62 12.36
C THR A 402 -1.13 19.39 12.32
N LEU A 403 -0.97 18.81 11.13
CA LEU A 403 -0.15 17.61 10.92
C LEU A 403 1.33 17.83 11.28
N ILE A 404 1.91 18.98 10.93
CA ILE A 404 3.32 19.25 11.24
C ILE A 404 3.58 19.51 12.73
N ASN A 405 2.56 19.96 13.46
CA ASN A 405 2.63 20.29 14.89
C ASN A 405 2.27 19.11 15.81
N LEU A 406 2.00 17.93 15.25
CA LEU A 406 1.82 16.73 16.05
C LEU A 406 3.10 16.41 16.86
N PRO A 407 2.95 15.81 18.07
CA PRO A 407 4.08 15.46 18.91
C PRO A 407 5.05 14.51 18.21
N GLU A 408 6.34 14.65 18.52
CA GLU A 408 7.36 13.75 18.01
C GLU A 408 7.15 12.31 18.50
N PRO A 409 7.51 11.31 17.68
CA PRO A 409 7.53 9.92 18.09
C PRO A 409 8.38 9.72 19.36
N VAL A 410 7.87 8.95 20.32
CA VAL A 410 8.58 8.63 21.56
C VAL A 410 9.00 7.16 21.54
N PHE A 411 10.27 6.91 21.83
CA PHE A 411 10.77 5.56 22.04
C PHE A 411 10.46 5.09 23.46
N GLU A 412 9.72 4.00 23.61
CA GLU A 412 9.29 3.48 24.92
C GLU A 412 10.46 3.03 25.82
N LYS A 413 11.59 2.64 25.21
CA LYS A 413 12.80 2.20 25.91
C LYS A 413 14.03 2.82 25.25
N ALA A 414 15.14 2.91 25.98
CA ALA A 414 16.43 3.20 25.33
C ALA A 414 16.80 2.03 24.40
N PHE A 415 17.31 2.32 23.21
CA PHE A 415 17.82 1.28 22.32
C PHE A 415 19.09 0.68 22.93
N VAL A 416 19.02 -0.62 23.23
CA VAL A 416 20.20 -1.41 23.61
C VAL A 416 20.47 -2.34 22.43
N PRO A 417 21.49 -2.05 21.60
CA PRO A 417 21.81 -2.89 20.45
C PRO A 417 22.23 -4.28 20.94
N ASN A 418 21.41 -5.31 20.64
CA ASN A 418 21.82 -6.71 20.77
C ASN A 418 22.44 -7.17 19.45
N LEU A 419 23.55 -6.52 19.07
CA LEU A 419 24.26 -6.82 17.82
C LEU A 419 25.26 -7.94 18.06
N ASN A 420 25.18 -9.00 17.26
CA ASN A 420 26.23 -10.01 17.23
C ASN A 420 27.50 -9.46 16.55
N GLU A 421 28.62 -10.18 16.71
CA GLU A 421 29.92 -9.78 16.17
C GLU A 421 29.87 -9.51 14.65
N LYS A 422 29.12 -10.32 13.90
CA LYS A 422 28.91 -10.13 12.46
C LYS A 422 28.21 -8.80 12.16
N ALA A 423 27.16 -8.45 12.88
CA ALA A 423 26.42 -7.21 12.67
C ALA A 423 27.29 -5.98 13.01
N ILE A 424 28.19 -6.09 13.98
CA ILE A 424 29.19 -5.06 14.28
C ILE A 424 30.22 -4.94 13.15
N ASP A 425 30.73 -6.05 12.62
CA ASP A 425 31.66 -6.05 11.48
C ASP A 425 30.99 -5.46 10.21
N ASP A 426 29.72 -5.78 9.96
CA ASP A 426 28.94 -5.29 8.83
C ASP A 426 28.81 -3.75 8.83
N LEU A 427 28.84 -3.10 10.01
CA LEU A 427 28.82 -1.63 10.12
C LEU A 427 30.10 -0.97 9.57
N GLY A 428 31.23 -1.69 9.52
CA GLY A 428 32.42 -1.26 8.79
C GLY A 428 33.31 -0.25 9.51
N PHE A 429 33.42 -0.30 10.84
CA PHE A 429 34.30 0.59 11.61
C PHE A 429 35.80 0.37 11.36
N ALA A 430 36.20 -0.83 10.95
CA ALA A 430 37.59 -1.15 10.65
C ALA A 430 38.17 -0.23 9.57
N GLN A 431 39.43 0.21 9.77
CA GLN A 431 40.17 1.07 8.83
C GLN A 431 41.35 0.33 8.17
N PRO A 432 41.13 -0.76 7.42
CA PRO A 432 42.20 -1.59 6.87
C PRO A 432 42.99 -0.93 5.73
N HIS A 433 42.50 0.16 5.16
CA HIS A 433 43.12 0.82 4.01
C HIS A 433 43.57 2.25 4.33
N THR A 434 44.77 2.58 3.86
CA THR A 434 45.34 3.93 3.94
C THR A 434 44.63 4.86 2.96
N HIS A 435 44.47 6.12 3.38
CA HIS A 435 43.80 7.16 2.60
C HIS A 435 44.49 8.51 2.81
N GLN A 436 44.18 9.45 1.93
CA GLN A 436 44.54 10.86 2.04
C GLN A 436 43.27 11.68 2.24
N ASN A 437 43.33 12.68 3.12
CA ASN A 437 42.19 13.56 3.33
C ASN A 437 42.15 14.61 2.22
N THR A 438 40.95 14.90 1.74
CA THR A 438 40.71 15.93 0.75
C THR A 438 39.39 16.63 1.04
N SER A 439 39.12 17.72 0.33
CA SER A 439 37.87 18.44 0.47
C SER A 439 37.53 19.19 -0.81
N PHE A 440 36.24 19.49 -0.96
CA PHE A 440 35.65 20.21 -2.07
C PHE A 440 34.76 21.31 -1.49
N GLN A 441 34.64 22.42 -2.22
CA GLN A 441 33.65 23.44 -1.91
C GLN A 441 32.35 23.08 -2.61
N SER A 442 31.24 23.13 -1.87
CA SER A 442 29.90 23.08 -2.45
C SER A 442 29.54 24.41 -3.10
N LEU A 443 28.38 24.47 -3.76
CA LEU A 443 27.84 25.70 -4.35
C LEU A 443 27.54 26.81 -3.31
N GLU A 444 27.48 26.47 -2.03
CA GLU A 444 27.23 27.39 -0.91
C GLU A 444 28.50 27.68 -0.08
N ASP A 445 29.69 27.46 -0.66
CA ASP A 445 30.99 27.59 0.02
C ASP A 445 31.16 26.70 1.27
N LEU A 446 30.33 25.65 1.41
CA LEU A 446 30.46 24.65 2.46
C LEU A 446 31.53 23.62 2.09
N LEU A 447 32.16 23.04 3.12
CA LEU A 447 33.19 22.04 2.97
C LEU A 447 32.57 20.64 2.87
N ILE A 448 32.73 20.01 1.71
CA ILE A 448 32.47 18.58 1.51
C ILE A 448 33.78 17.82 1.70
N TYR A 449 33.89 17.11 2.81
CA TYR A 449 35.06 16.32 3.16
C TYR A 449 35.10 15.01 2.37
N GLY A 450 36.30 14.52 2.06
CA GLY A 450 36.48 13.23 1.41
C GLY A 450 37.76 12.51 1.84
N ARG A 451 37.71 11.19 1.76
CA ARG A 451 38.86 10.29 1.91
C ARG A 451 39.20 9.70 0.56
N LEU A 452 40.38 10.05 0.06
CA LEU A 452 40.94 9.58 -1.20
C LEU A 452 41.78 8.32 -0.97
N PHE A 453 41.43 7.24 -1.66
CA PHE A 453 42.15 5.98 -1.69
C PHE A 453 42.85 5.86 -3.05
N PRO A 454 44.12 6.32 -3.15
CA PRO A 454 44.81 6.45 -4.42
C PRO A 454 45.10 5.09 -5.07
N LYS A 455 45.12 5.07 -6.40
CA LYS A 455 45.57 3.94 -7.22
C LYS A 455 46.41 4.47 -8.37
N GLU A 456 47.71 4.17 -8.36
CA GLU A 456 48.64 4.67 -9.37
C GLU A 456 48.20 4.30 -10.78
N TYR A 457 48.36 5.25 -11.71
CA TYR A 457 48.04 5.12 -13.14
C TYR A 457 46.59 4.77 -13.49
N SER A 458 45.68 4.80 -12.51
CA SER A 458 44.27 4.56 -12.80
C SER A 458 43.70 5.64 -13.72
N GLN A 459 42.79 5.25 -14.61
CA GLN A 459 42.02 6.13 -15.50
C GLN A 459 40.56 6.24 -15.06
N VAL A 460 40.23 5.74 -13.87
CA VAL A 460 38.89 5.74 -13.30
C VAL A 460 38.96 6.29 -11.87
N THR A 461 38.07 7.21 -11.55
CA THR A 461 37.83 7.67 -10.18
C THR A 461 36.41 7.27 -9.80
N VAL A 462 36.27 6.50 -8.73
CA VAL A 462 34.97 6.12 -8.16
C VAL A 462 34.63 7.07 -7.03
N VAL A 463 33.52 7.79 -7.12
CA VAL A 463 33.00 8.60 -6.00
C VAL A 463 32.04 7.73 -5.20
N LEU A 464 32.38 7.45 -3.95
CA LEU A 464 31.63 6.57 -3.06
C LEU A 464 30.81 7.39 -2.06
N VAL A 465 29.49 7.23 -2.11
CA VAL A 465 28.50 7.95 -1.30
C VAL A 465 27.89 6.99 -0.27
N HIS A 466 27.94 7.38 1.01
CA HIS A 466 27.49 6.56 2.13
C HIS A 466 25.96 6.59 2.33
N GLY A 467 25.44 5.66 3.14
CA GLY A 467 24.03 5.59 3.54
C GLY A 467 23.67 6.45 4.76
N THR A 468 22.45 6.30 5.27
CA THR A 468 21.96 7.00 6.47
C THR A 468 22.81 6.66 7.70
N LEU A 469 23.06 7.65 8.55
CA LEU A 469 23.80 7.58 9.83
C LEU A 469 25.29 7.24 9.68
N ALA A 470 25.76 7.08 8.45
CA ALA A 470 27.13 6.72 8.11
C ALA A 470 27.95 7.94 7.69
N ASN A 471 29.21 7.67 7.34
CA ASN A 471 30.14 8.63 6.77
C ASN A 471 31.29 7.85 6.08
N SER A 472 32.19 8.55 5.39
CA SER A 472 33.35 7.98 4.68
C SER A 472 34.29 7.17 5.59
N TYR A 473 34.28 7.35 6.92
CA TYR A 473 35.06 6.53 7.84
C TYR A 473 34.53 5.10 7.85
N THR A 474 33.22 4.93 8.03
CA THR A 474 32.55 3.60 8.02
C THR A 474 32.54 2.90 6.65
N TYR A 475 33.09 3.57 5.62
CA TYR A 475 33.20 3.07 4.25
C TYR A 475 34.64 2.77 3.85
N ASN A 476 35.62 2.86 4.76
CA ASN A 476 37.03 2.59 4.47
C ASN A 476 37.25 1.20 3.83
N ARG A 477 36.71 0.15 4.46
CA ARG A 477 36.78 -1.22 3.94
C ARG A 477 36.12 -1.32 2.55
N THR A 478 34.91 -0.78 2.40
CA THR A 478 34.21 -0.76 1.11
C THR A 478 35.01 -0.05 0.02
N ALA A 479 35.61 1.10 0.33
CA ALA A 479 36.41 1.88 -0.60
C ALA A 479 37.63 1.09 -1.09
N GLY A 480 38.37 0.43 -0.18
CA GLY A 480 39.50 -0.40 -0.58
C GLY A 480 39.11 -1.63 -1.40
N LEU A 481 37.98 -2.28 -1.09
CA LEU A 481 37.46 -3.39 -1.89
C LEU A 481 37.09 -2.95 -3.31
N ILE A 482 36.42 -1.80 -3.47
CA ILE A 482 36.10 -1.23 -4.79
C ILE A 482 37.38 -0.84 -5.53
N ARG A 483 38.34 -0.21 -4.83
CA ARG A 483 39.64 0.21 -5.37
C ARG A 483 40.35 -0.95 -6.06
N GLU A 484 40.40 -2.10 -5.38
CA GLU A 484 41.03 -3.32 -5.92
C GLU A 484 40.16 -4.01 -6.98
N ALA A 485 38.83 -4.08 -6.77
CA ALA A 485 37.92 -4.74 -7.71
C ALA A 485 37.89 -4.07 -9.10
N MET A 486 37.98 -2.74 -9.12
CA MET A 486 37.88 -1.93 -10.34
C MET A 486 39.22 -1.43 -10.87
N ASN A 487 40.32 -1.65 -10.13
CA ASN A 487 41.61 -0.99 -10.38
C ASN A 487 41.46 0.54 -10.51
N ALA A 488 40.65 1.12 -9.63
CA ALA A 488 40.22 2.52 -9.67
C ALA A 488 40.74 3.29 -8.45
N GLU A 489 40.95 4.59 -8.60
CA GLU A 489 41.02 5.49 -7.45
C GLU A 489 39.62 5.59 -6.83
N VAL A 490 39.50 5.64 -5.50
CA VAL A 490 38.20 5.78 -4.82
C VAL A 490 38.20 7.02 -3.93
N LEU A 491 37.22 7.88 -4.10
CA LEU A 491 36.95 9.02 -3.23
C LEU A 491 35.68 8.75 -2.44
N ALA A 492 35.80 8.40 -1.16
CA ALA A 492 34.65 8.30 -0.27
C ALA A 492 34.35 9.68 0.34
N ILE A 493 33.18 10.25 0.05
CA ILE A 493 32.81 11.58 0.55
C ILE A 493 31.94 11.48 1.80
N ASP A 494 32.01 12.49 2.65
CA ASP A 494 31.00 12.75 3.68
C ASP A 494 29.93 13.66 3.08
N LEU A 495 28.67 13.24 3.11
CA LEU A 495 27.57 14.12 2.70
C LEU A 495 27.47 15.32 3.66
N HIS A 496 26.90 16.42 3.20
CA HIS A 496 26.61 17.59 4.03
C HIS A 496 25.94 17.17 5.35
N GLY A 497 26.45 17.68 6.47
CA GLY A 497 25.94 17.39 7.81
C GLY A 497 26.32 16.00 8.34
N HIS A 498 27.15 15.27 7.60
CA HIS A 498 27.68 13.98 8.00
C HIS A 498 29.20 14.06 8.19
N GLY A 499 29.72 13.22 9.09
CA GLY A 499 31.16 13.07 9.31
C GLY A 499 31.86 14.41 9.57
N GLN A 500 32.81 14.75 8.69
CA GLN A 500 33.59 15.99 8.75
C GLN A 500 33.14 17.05 7.75
N SER A 501 32.11 16.78 6.95
CA SER A 501 31.50 17.81 6.10
C SER A 501 30.74 18.80 6.94
N THR A 502 30.83 20.07 6.60
CA THR A 502 30.14 21.14 7.33
C THR A 502 28.61 21.05 7.16
N GLY A 503 27.89 21.71 8.05
CA GLY A 503 26.44 21.85 8.00
C GLY A 503 25.71 21.23 9.18
N LYS A 504 24.38 21.31 9.17
CA LYS A 504 23.54 20.82 10.26
C LYS A 504 23.33 19.31 10.11
N PRO A 505 23.65 18.49 11.13
CA PRO A 505 23.39 17.05 11.06
C PRO A 505 21.92 16.75 10.76
N GLY A 506 21.67 15.95 9.72
CA GLY A 506 20.35 15.46 9.36
C GLY A 506 19.46 16.46 8.62
N ASP A 507 19.99 17.62 8.25
CA ASP A 507 19.22 18.66 7.57
C ASP A 507 20.04 19.28 6.43
N ILE A 508 19.34 19.83 5.46
CA ILE A 508 19.91 20.49 4.27
C ILE A 508 19.06 21.72 3.92
N MET A 509 19.50 22.53 2.97
CA MET A 509 18.80 23.75 2.60
C MET A 509 17.69 23.51 1.56
N THR A 510 17.95 22.67 0.56
CA THR A 510 17.01 22.38 -0.54
C THR A 510 16.82 20.88 -0.70
N THR A 511 15.71 20.44 -1.31
CA THR A 511 15.45 19.02 -1.61
C THR A 511 16.36 18.42 -2.69
N ASN A 512 17.29 19.20 -3.27
CA ASN A 512 18.28 18.74 -4.24
C ASN A 512 19.72 18.81 -3.72
N GLN A 513 19.94 19.33 -2.50
CA GLN A 513 21.26 19.74 -2.04
C GLN A 513 22.32 18.62 -2.09
N TYR A 514 21.97 17.38 -1.72
CA TYR A 514 22.92 16.28 -1.79
C TYR A 514 23.39 15.98 -3.23
N ALA A 515 22.52 16.16 -4.22
CA ALA A 515 22.88 16.03 -5.62
C ALA A 515 23.74 17.22 -6.09
N ASP A 516 23.42 18.45 -5.64
CA ASP A 516 24.20 19.66 -5.93
C ASP A 516 25.64 19.55 -5.37
N ASP A 517 25.76 19.05 -4.14
CA ASP A 517 27.05 18.83 -3.49
C ASP A 517 27.87 17.75 -4.22
N LEU A 518 27.20 16.68 -4.66
CA LEU A 518 27.84 15.63 -5.47
C LEU A 518 28.32 16.17 -6.82
N GLU A 519 27.54 17.03 -7.46
CA GLU A 519 27.92 17.69 -8.71
C GLU A 519 29.14 18.60 -8.53
N ALA A 520 29.20 19.35 -7.42
CA ALA A 520 30.37 20.17 -7.09
C ALA A 520 31.65 19.32 -6.89
N VAL A 521 31.53 18.16 -6.25
CA VAL A 521 32.63 17.18 -6.13
C VAL A 521 33.07 16.68 -7.51
N ILE A 522 32.13 16.29 -8.38
CA ILE A 522 32.41 15.81 -9.74
C ILE A 522 33.12 16.89 -10.57
N HIS A 523 32.65 18.14 -10.50
CA HIS A 523 33.33 19.28 -11.13
C HIS A 523 34.74 19.49 -10.60
N GLY A 524 34.93 19.42 -9.28
CA GLY A 524 36.25 19.53 -8.65
C GLY A 524 37.22 18.43 -9.09
N ILE A 525 36.72 17.20 -9.28
CA ILE A 525 37.52 16.09 -9.83
C ILE A 525 37.90 16.39 -11.28
N ARG A 526 36.94 16.75 -12.13
CA ARG A 526 37.20 17.03 -13.56
C ARG A 526 38.14 18.22 -13.78
N ALA A 527 38.06 19.24 -12.93
CA ALA A 527 38.96 20.39 -12.99
C ALA A 527 40.42 19.98 -12.72
N LYS A 528 40.64 19.02 -11.81
CA LYS A 528 41.98 18.51 -11.48
C LYS A 528 42.45 17.42 -12.45
N LEU A 529 41.53 16.61 -12.95
CA LEU A 529 41.79 15.41 -13.75
C LEU A 529 40.90 15.40 -15.01
N PRO A 530 41.18 16.25 -16.01
CA PRO A 530 40.36 16.30 -17.23
C PRO A 530 40.43 14.97 -18.00
N GLY A 531 39.27 14.51 -18.51
CA GLY A 531 39.16 13.26 -19.25
C GLY A 531 39.18 11.98 -18.40
N ARG A 532 39.26 12.11 -17.06
CA ARG A 532 39.14 10.97 -16.14
C ARG A 532 37.74 10.38 -16.20
N ARG A 533 37.63 9.06 -16.32
CA ARG A 533 36.33 8.38 -16.22
C ARG A 533 35.83 8.41 -14.77
N ILE A 534 34.57 8.71 -14.57
CA ILE A 534 33.95 8.82 -13.26
C ILE A 534 32.86 7.76 -13.11
N VAL A 535 32.96 6.96 -12.05
CA VAL A 535 31.91 6.02 -11.65
C VAL A 535 31.33 6.49 -10.32
N LEU A 536 30.01 6.53 -10.21
CA LEU A 536 29.34 6.85 -8.95
C LEU A 536 28.94 5.56 -8.25
N ALA A 537 29.41 5.38 -7.02
CA ALA A 537 29.08 4.24 -6.18
C ALA A 537 28.29 4.68 -4.95
N GLY A 538 27.17 4.04 -4.65
CA GLY A 538 26.30 4.44 -3.55
C GLY A 538 25.69 3.27 -2.81
N HIS A 539 25.48 3.43 -1.50
CA HIS A 539 24.78 2.44 -0.69
C HIS A 539 23.55 3.06 -0.01
N SER A 540 22.40 2.37 -0.07
CA SER A 540 21.18 2.81 0.61
C SER A 540 20.80 4.24 0.18
N MET A 541 20.67 5.18 1.12
CA MET A 541 20.52 6.62 0.83
C MET A 541 21.54 7.15 -0.20
N GLY A 542 22.82 6.77 -0.12
CA GLY A 542 23.82 7.23 -1.08
C GLY A 542 23.55 6.77 -2.51
N GLY A 543 22.93 5.60 -2.67
CA GLY A 543 22.46 5.14 -3.98
C GLY A 543 21.27 5.94 -4.50
N GLY A 544 20.35 6.34 -3.60
CA GLY A 544 19.24 7.23 -3.93
C GLY A 544 19.69 8.64 -4.33
N VAL A 545 20.67 9.21 -3.61
CA VAL A 545 21.31 10.49 -3.95
C VAL A 545 21.97 10.46 -5.33
N ILE A 546 22.63 9.35 -5.69
CA ILE A 546 23.24 9.19 -7.01
C ILE A 546 22.17 9.15 -8.12
N LEU A 547 21.06 8.44 -7.90
CA LEU A 547 19.96 8.43 -8.87
C LEU A 547 19.31 9.82 -8.99
N ARG A 548 19.16 10.53 -7.88
CA ARG A 548 18.71 11.93 -7.85
C ARG A 548 19.65 12.85 -8.63
N HIS A 549 20.95 12.69 -8.46
CA HIS A 549 21.97 13.42 -9.23
C HIS A 549 21.82 13.18 -10.74
N ALA A 550 21.64 11.92 -11.16
CA ALA A 550 21.43 11.60 -12.58
C ALA A 550 20.16 12.24 -13.17
N GLU A 551 19.10 12.45 -12.35
CA GLU A 551 17.90 13.18 -12.77
C GLU A 551 18.12 14.68 -12.90
N SER A 552 18.83 15.26 -11.94
CA SER A 552 19.05 16.71 -11.84
C SER A 552 20.12 17.19 -12.81
N PHE A 553 21.08 16.34 -13.17
CA PHE A 553 22.24 16.67 -14.01
C PHE A 553 22.43 15.65 -15.15
N PRO A 554 21.44 15.46 -16.05
CA PRO A 554 21.52 14.45 -17.12
C PRO A 554 22.64 14.71 -18.13
N GLU A 555 23.11 15.96 -18.23
CA GLU A 555 24.21 16.37 -19.10
C GLU A 555 25.60 16.04 -18.51
N THR A 556 25.66 15.72 -17.21
CA THR A 556 26.92 15.37 -16.55
C THR A 556 27.32 13.94 -16.94
N ASN A 557 28.34 13.83 -17.79
CA ASN A 557 28.82 12.53 -18.27
C ASN A 557 29.38 11.61 -17.14
N ILE A 558 28.58 10.66 -16.67
CA ILE A 558 29.00 9.61 -15.73
C ILE A 558 29.25 8.33 -16.51
N ASP A 559 30.40 7.68 -16.28
CA ASP A 559 30.81 6.48 -17.02
C ASP A 559 30.20 5.19 -16.46
N GLY A 560 29.64 5.22 -15.25
CA GLY A 560 28.84 4.11 -14.72
C GLY A 560 28.35 4.32 -13.29
N TYR A 561 27.43 3.47 -12.88
CA TYR A 561 26.77 3.52 -11.57
C TYR A 561 26.88 2.17 -10.85
N LEU A 562 27.42 2.17 -9.64
CA LEU A 562 27.54 0.99 -8.77
C LEU A 562 26.68 1.18 -7.52
N LEU A 563 25.51 0.56 -7.48
CA LEU A 563 24.50 0.81 -6.45
C LEU A 563 24.32 -0.42 -5.57
N TYR A 564 24.58 -0.27 -4.27
CA TYR A 564 24.31 -1.27 -3.25
C TYR A 564 22.96 -0.95 -2.60
N ALA A 565 21.96 -1.82 -2.78
CA ALA A 565 20.62 -1.68 -2.20
C ALA A 565 20.10 -0.21 -2.18
N PRO A 566 20.02 0.47 -3.34
CA PRO A 566 19.74 1.90 -3.38
C PRO A 566 18.33 2.21 -2.85
N HIS A 567 18.18 3.27 -2.07
CA HIS A 567 16.87 3.71 -1.59
C HIS A 567 16.11 4.40 -2.73
N LEU A 568 14.99 3.81 -3.15
CA LEU A 568 14.22 4.25 -4.34
C LEU A 568 12.97 5.10 -3.99
N GLY A 569 12.80 5.45 -2.72
CA GLY A 569 11.63 6.20 -2.23
C GLY A 569 10.57 5.33 -1.56
N LEU A 570 9.74 5.98 -0.74
CA LEU A 570 8.71 5.30 0.07
C LEU A 570 7.63 4.58 -0.75
N ASN A 571 7.42 5.00 -2.00
CA ASN A 571 6.43 4.41 -2.91
C ASN A 571 7.01 3.28 -3.78
N ALA A 572 8.32 3.00 -3.69
CA ALA A 572 8.92 1.92 -4.46
C ALA A 572 8.51 0.55 -3.89
N PRO A 573 8.33 -0.48 -4.74
CA PRO A 573 8.02 -1.83 -4.28
C PRO A 573 9.15 -2.44 -3.44
N THR A 574 10.37 -1.94 -3.59
CA THR A 574 11.54 -2.30 -2.78
C THR A 574 11.45 -1.84 -1.33
N THR A 575 10.55 -0.92 -0.99
CA THR A 575 10.38 -0.42 0.38
C THR A 575 9.46 -1.35 1.17
N LYS A 576 9.96 -1.86 2.31
CA LYS A 576 9.16 -2.70 3.21
C LYS A 576 7.99 -1.88 3.79
N ARG A 577 6.78 -2.43 3.72
CA ARG A 577 5.53 -1.72 4.12
C ARG A 577 5.24 -1.76 5.62
N ASN A 578 5.96 -2.61 6.37
CA ASN A 578 5.97 -2.66 7.83
C ASN A 578 7.35 -2.20 8.34
N LEU A 579 7.61 -0.89 8.26
CA LEU A 579 8.82 -0.28 8.82
C LEU A 579 8.66 0.16 10.28
N ASP A 580 7.51 -0.15 10.91
CA ASP A 580 7.50 -0.44 12.34
C ASP A 580 8.28 -1.74 12.50
N LEU A 581 9.60 -1.64 12.43
CA LEU A 581 10.47 -2.65 12.97
C LEU A 581 9.93 -2.89 14.37
N GLU A 582 9.57 -4.14 14.69
CA GLU A 582 9.33 -4.58 16.08
C GLU A 582 10.53 -4.25 17.01
N ASN A 583 11.61 -3.71 16.44
CA ASN A 583 12.77 -3.16 17.09
C ASN A 583 12.62 -1.65 17.29
N ASN A 584 12.69 -1.28 18.57
CA ASN A 584 12.75 0.06 19.16
C ASN A 584 13.94 0.95 18.68
N PHE A 585 14.33 0.89 17.40
CA PHE A 585 15.50 1.57 16.81
C PHE A 585 15.14 2.78 15.95
N PHE A 586 14.03 2.73 15.22
CA PHE A 586 13.64 3.76 14.24
C PHE A 586 12.15 4.05 14.34
N GLN A 587 11.77 5.33 14.23
CA GLN A 587 10.38 5.75 14.09
C GLN A 587 10.28 6.84 13.01
N SER A 588 9.19 6.82 12.25
CA SER A 588 8.89 7.83 11.24
C SER A 588 7.68 8.66 11.65
N HIS A 589 7.69 9.95 11.33
CA HIS A 589 6.58 10.86 11.58
C HIS A 589 5.78 11.08 10.30
N LEU A 590 5.10 10.02 9.85
CA LEU A 590 4.36 10.00 8.58
C LEU A 590 3.35 11.16 8.45
N SER A 591 2.62 11.48 9.53
CA SER A 591 1.67 12.59 9.54
C SER A 591 2.32 13.94 9.24
N ARG A 592 3.47 14.24 9.86
CA ARG A 592 4.23 15.47 9.61
C ARG A 592 4.77 15.50 8.18
N GLY A 593 5.28 14.37 7.68
CA GLY A 593 5.70 14.26 6.27
C GLY A 593 4.56 14.55 5.29
N LEU A 594 3.35 14.04 5.56
CA LEU A 594 2.15 14.35 4.77
C LEU A 594 1.78 15.84 4.85
N GLY A 595 1.81 16.43 6.04
CA GLY A 595 1.56 17.86 6.23
C GLY A 595 2.53 18.73 5.44
N LEU A 596 3.83 18.43 5.49
CA LEU A 596 4.86 19.14 4.74
C LEU A 596 4.66 19.00 3.23
N LYS A 597 4.32 17.81 2.75
CA LYS A 597 4.00 17.60 1.34
C LYS A 597 2.82 18.46 0.88
N ILE A 598 1.75 18.53 1.67
CA ILE A 598 0.61 19.41 1.39
C ILE A 598 1.03 20.88 1.39
N MET A 599 1.86 21.33 2.34
CA MET A 599 2.38 22.70 2.33
C MET A 599 3.17 23.02 1.06
N ASN A 600 4.00 22.07 0.62
CA ASN A 600 4.84 22.19 -0.56
C ASN A 600 4.02 22.24 -1.86
N GLU A 601 2.90 21.51 -1.95
CA GLU A 601 1.92 21.65 -3.05
C GLU A 601 1.41 23.09 -3.22
N TYR A 602 1.39 23.88 -2.13
CA TYR A 602 0.99 25.28 -2.11
C TYR A 602 2.17 26.28 -2.06
N GLY A 603 3.39 25.79 -2.31
CA GLY A 603 4.63 26.58 -2.32
C GLY A 603 5.06 27.10 -0.94
N VAL A 604 4.66 26.45 0.14
CA VAL A 604 5.03 26.82 1.52
C VAL A 604 6.12 25.87 2.03
N HIS A 605 7.38 26.33 2.00
CA HIS A 605 8.55 25.51 2.31
C HIS A 605 9.21 25.83 3.68
N ASP A 606 8.67 26.79 4.44
CA ASP A 606 9.29 27.29 5.68
C ASP A 606 9.45 26.22 6.78
N HIS A 607 8.80 25.05 6.62
CA HIS A 607 8.78 23.96 7.60
C HIS A 607 9.55 22.71 7.13
N ASP A 608 10.16 22.73 5.95
CA ASP A 608 10.84 21.55 5.38
C ASP A 608 12.03 21.04 6.21
N SER A 609 12.55 21.84 7.15
CA SER A 609 13.59 21.44 8.13
C SER A 609 13.07 20.62 9.32
N LEU A 610 11.77 20.42 9.44
CA LEU A 610 11.23 19.61 10.54
C LEU A 610 11.63 18.14 10.37
N SER A 611 12.09 17.52 11.46
CA SER A 611 12.45 16.11 11.53
C SER A 611 11.24 15.21 11.23
N VAL A 612 11.39 14.24 10.33
CA VAL A 612 10.37 13.24 9.99
C VAL A 612 10.85 11.80 10.16
N ALA A 613 12.14 11.60 10.38
CA ALA A 613 12.77 10.31 10.62
C ALA A 613 13.62 10.40 11.89
N PHE A 614 13.41 9.47 12.82
CA PHE A 614 13.99 9.49 14.16
C PHE A 614 14.66 8.15 14.47
N TYR A 615 15.86 8.20 15.02
CA TYR A 615 16.61 7.02 15.43
C TYR A 615 16.85 7.05 16.94
N ASN A 616 16.56 5.92 17.59
CA ASN A 616 16.75 5.73 19.02
C ASN A 616 18.23 5.55 19.33
N LEU A 617 18.96 6.66 19.32
CA LEU A 617 20.39 6.71 19.51
C LEU A 617 20.72 7.62 20.71
N PRO A 618 21.83 7.34 21.44
CA PRO A 618 22.25 8.16 22.58
C PRO A 618 22.34 9.63 22.21
N SER A 619 21.87 10.53 23.08
CA SER A 619 21.85 11.98 22.84
C SER A 619 23.22 12.63 22.59
N THR A 620 24.30 11.91 22.89
CA THR A 620 25.67 12.31 22.60
C THR A 620 26.03 12.21 21.12
N LEU A 621 25.26 11.47 20.31
CA LEU A 621 25.50 11.38 18.87
C LEU A 621 24.88 12.59 18.14
N PRO A 622 25.65 13.25 17.25
CA PRO A 622 25.21 14.48 16.59
C PRO A 622 24.12 14.24 15.53
N LEU A 623 24.06 13.05 14.95
CA LEU A 623 23.12 12.69 13.88
C LEU A 623 22.20 11.56 14.35
N ARG A 624 20.93 11.89 14.55
CA ARG A 624 19.90 10.95 15.07
C ARG A 624 18.54 11.14 14.41
N GLU A 625 18.42 12.13 13.55
CA GLU A 625 17.17 12.57 12.97
C GLU A 625 17.44 13.05 11.54
N TYR A 626 16.43 12.97 10.67
CA TYR A 626 16.47 13.62 9.36
C TYR A 626 15.24 14.49 9.15
N SER A 627 15.47 15.68 8.63
CA SER A 627 14.41 16.57 8.17
C SER A 627 13.69 16.02 6.96
N TYR A 628 12.48 16.54 6.71
CA TYR A 628 11.71 16.20 5.52
C TYR A 628 12.50 16.44 4.23
N ARG A 629 13.12 17.61 4.07
CA ARG A 629 13.92 17.89 2.87
C ARG A 629 15.15 17.01 2.73
N ALA A 630 15.81 16.65 3.84
CA ALA A 630 16.93 15.73 3.79
C ALA A 630 16.50 14.33 3.33
N LEU A 631 15.34 13.85 3.79
CA LEU A 631 14.80 12.55 3.38
C LEU A 631 14.30 12.55 1.93
N GLU A 632 13.67 13.62 1.46
CA GLU A 632 13.28 13.76 0.05
C GLU A 632 14.50 13.84 -0.88
N ALA A 633 15.57 14.51 -0.46
CA ALA A 633 16.83 14.58 -1.20
C ALA A 633 17.60 13.24 -1.22
N ALA A 634 17.30 12.34 -0.29
CA ALA A 634 17.94 11.02 -0.17
C ALA A 634 17.45 10.00 -1.21
N THR A 635 16.48 10.36 -2.06
CA THR A 635 15.85 9.46 -3.04
C THR A 635 15.64 10.15 -4.39
N PRO A 636 15.61 9.40 -5.51
CA PRO A 636 15.18 9.93 -6.79
C PRO A 636 13.69 10.34 -6.74
N VAL A 637 13.29 11.31 -7.57
CA VAL A 637 11.86 11.67 -7.74
C VAL A 637 11.13 10.59 -8.52
N ASP A 638 11.76 10.05 -9.56
CA ASP A 638 11.22 8.98 -10.38
C ASP A 638 12.33 8.00 -10.77
N TYR A 639 12.62 7.06 -9.86
CA TYR A 639 13.65 6.05 -10.06
C TYR A 639 13.48 5.23 -11.36
N ARG A 640 12.23 5.05 -11.84
CA ARG A 640 11.98 4.31 -13.08
C ARG A 640 12.44 5.12 -14.27
N ARG A 641 12.16 6.43 -14.27
CA ARG A 641 12.64 7.34 -15.29
C ARG A 641 14.16 7.40 -15.28
N SER A 642 14.80 7.64 -14.14
CA SER A 642 16.27 7.75 -14.06
C SER A 642 16.98 6.48 -14.54
N LEU A 643 16.48 5.29 -14.20
CA LEU A 643 17.02 4.02 -14.70
C LEU A 643 16.71 3.77 -16.18
N ARG A 644 15.53 4.17 -16.67
CA ARG A 644 15.16 4.00 -18.09
C ARG A 644 15.99 4.89 -19.01
N THR A 645 16.26 6.13 -18.60
CA THR A 645 16.96 7.12 -19.43
C THR A 645 18.47 7.17 -19.21
N THR A 646 19.03 6.28 -18.38
CA THR A 646 20.48 6.23 -18.17
C THR A 646 21.20 5.84 -19.46
N ASN A 647 22.32 6.53 -19.73
CA ASN A 647 23.20 6.27 -20.87
C ASN A 647 24.51 5.57 -20.46
N ALA A 648 24.63 5.18 -19.19
CA ALA A 648 25.82 4.54 -18.65
C ALA A 648 25.45 3.21 -17.98
N PRO A 649 26.37 2.23 -17.94
CA PRO A 649 26.14 0.96 -17.28
C PRO A 649 25.80 1.16 -15.79
N VAL A 650 24.78 0.45 -15.32
CA VAL A 650 24.33 0.44 -13.92
C VAL A 650 24.43 -0.98 -13.39
N LEU A 651 25.09 -1.16 -12.24
CA LEU A 651 25.08 -2.41 -11.49
C LEU A 651 24.40 -2.19 -10.14
N ILE A 652 23.26 -2.83 -9.93
CA ILE A 652 22.54 -2.89 -8.67
C ILE A 652 22.85 -4.22 -7.98
N ILE A 653 23.37 -4.17 -6.76
CA ILE A 653 23.69 -5.32 -5.92
C ILE A 653 22.86 -5.24 -4.64
N VAL A 654 22.13 -6.30 -4.32
CA VAL A 654 21.29 -6.37 -3.12
C VAL A 654 21.51 -7.69 -2.41
N GLY A 655 21.42 -7.71 -1.10
CA GLY A 655 21.49 -8.93 -0.30
C GLY A 655 20.13 -9.60 -0.28
N ASP A 656 20.05 -10.92 -0.37
CA ASP A 656 18.75 -11.60 -0.25
C ASP A 656 18.19 -11.59 1.18
N ASP A 657 19.07 -11.48 2.18
CA ASP A 657 18.74 -11.28 3.60
C ASP A 657 18.68 -9.79 3.98
N ASP A 658 18.46 -8.87 3.03
CA ASP A 658 18.37 -7.43 3.31
C ASP A 658 17.23 -7.12 4.28
N GLU A 659 17.59 -6.65 5.47
CA GLU A 659 16.66 -6.35 6.55
C GLU A 659 15.90 -5.03 6.34
N VAL A 660 16.36 -4.15 5.46
CA VAL A 660 15.79 -2.82 5.20
C VAL A 660 14.85 -2.81 3.99
N PHE A 661 15.23 -3.47 2.89
CA PHE A 661 14.50 -3.45 1.63
C PHE A 661 14.02 -4.84 1.18
N VAL A 662 12.99 -4.89 0.33
CA VAL A 662 12.50 -6.11 -0.29
C VAL A 662 13.41 -6.46 -1.47
N ALA A 663 14.40 -7.32 -1.23
CA ALA A 663 15.47 -7.62 -2.18
C ALA A 663 14.97 -8.11 -3.55
N SER A 664 13.96 -8.97 -3.58
CA SER A 664 13.39 -9.53 -4.82
C SER A 664 12.85 -8.46 -5.77
N GLU A 665 12.37 -7.33 -5.24
CA GLU A 665 11.75 -6.25 -6.01
C GLU A 665 12.76 -5.40 -6.80
N TYR A 666 14.07 -5.62 -6.61
CA TYR A 666 15.09 -4.99 -7.45
C TYR A 666 15.29 -5.72 -8.79
N LEU A 667 15.00 -7.02 -8.88
CA LEU A 667 15.25 -7.80 -10.11
C LEU A 667 14.48 -7.30 -11.34
N PRO A 668 13.20 -6.87 -11.24
CA PRO A 668 12.49 -6.30 -12.38
C PRO A 668 13.12 -5.04 -12.96
N LEU A 669 13.97 -4.32 -12.21
CA LEU A 669 14.61 -3.08 -12.67
C LEU A 669 15.57 -3.32 -13.84
N ALA A 670 16.17 -4.51 -13.94
CA ALA A 670 17.02 -4.89 -15.08
C ALA A 670 16.26 -4.91 -16.43
N ARG A 671 14.92 -4.92 -16.41
CA ARG A 671 14.09 -4.85 -17.63
C ARG A 671 13.86 -3.42 -18.11
N LEU A 672 14.23 -2.40 -17.32
CA LEU A 672 13.97 -1.00 -17.66
C LEU A 672 14.90 -0.46 -18.74
N ASN A 673 16.13 -0.97 -18.81
CA ASN A 673 17.17 -0.57 -19.75
C ASN A 673 18.25 -1.68 -19.81
N GLU A 674 18.78 -1.99 -20.99
CA GLU A 674 19.80 -3.03 -21.21
C GLU A 674 21.14 -2.76 -20.50
N LEU A 675 21.39 -1.51 -20.14
CA LEU A 675 22.55 -1.09 -19.36
C LEU A 675 22.39 -1.33 -17.86
N VAL A 676 21.18 -1.70 -17.40
CA VAL A 676 20.87 -1.94 -15.99
C VAL A 676 20.96 -3.43 -15.67
N ASP A 677 21.85 -3.75 -14.74
CA ASP A 677 22.08 -5.10 -14.26
C ASP A 677 21.74 -5.19 -12.77
N CYS A 678 21.02 -6.24 -12.36
CA CYS A 678 20.59 -6.43 -10.98
C CYS A 678 21.01 -7.83 -10.50
N THR A 679 21.63 -7.91 -9.33
CA THR A 679 22.10 -9.19 -8.76
C THR A 679 21.80 -9.28 -7.27
N LEU A 680 21.24 -10.42 -6.87
CA LEU A 680 21.07 -10.77 -5.45
C LEU A 680 22.29 -11.54 -4.93
N ILE A 681 22.74 -11.21 -3.73
CA ILE A 681 23.88 -11.84 -3.06
C ILE A 681 23.36 -12.64 -1.88
N LYS A 682 23.55 -13.96 -1.97
CA LYS A 682 23.06 -14.91 -0.98
C LYS A 682 23.69 -14.71 0.40
N GLY A 683 22.86 -14.73 1.44
CA GLY A 683 23.24 -14.64 2.85
C GLY A 683 23.74 -13.26 3.29
N ALA A 684 23.55 -12.22 2.47
CA ALA A 684 24.09 -10.89 2.74
C ALA A 684 23.00 -9.96 3.27
N THR A 685 23.32 -9.28 4.37
CA THR A 685 22.48 -8.26 5.03
C THR A 685 22.60 -6.92 4.32
N HIS A 686 21.74 -5.96 4.67
CA HIS A 686 21.74 -4.62 4.09
C HIS A 686 23.12 -3.96 4.15
N ASN A 687 23.80 -4.00 5.29
CA ASN A 687 25.15 -3.46 5.41
C ASN A 687 26.24 -4.43 4.94
N GLY A 688 26.06 -5.73 5.13
CA GLY A 688 27.04 -6.77 4.85
C GLY A 688 27.34 -6.96 3.36
N ILE A 689 26.41 -6.60 2.46
CA ILE A 689 26.61 -6.68 1.00
C ILE A 689 27.85 -5.90 0.53
N ARG A 690 28.21 -4.81 1.22
CA ARG A 690 29.36 -3.96 0.90
C ARG A 690 30.71 -4.67 1.08
N HIS A 691 30.74 -5.73 1.89
CA HIS A 691 31.96 -6.48 2.23
C HIS A 691 31.96 -7.91 1.67
N SER A 692 30.88 -8.31 0.99
CA SER A 692 30.73 -9.66 0.46
C SER A 692 31.70 -9.96 -0.68
N THR A 693 32.44 -11.06 -0.56
CA THR A 693 33.31 -11.58 -1.63
C THR A 693 32.54 -11.82 -2.92
N SER A 694 31.28 -12.28 -2.82
CA SER A 694 30.42 -12.50 -3.99
C SER A 694 30.05 -11.18 -4.67
N ALA A 695 29.76 -10.12 -3.90
CA ALA A 695 29.53 -8.78 -4.43
C ALA A 695 30.80 -8.23 -5.11
N VAL A 696 31.96 -8.37 -4.47
CA VAL A 696 33.26 -7.96 -5.04
C VAL A 696 33.54 -8.68 -6.36
N ASN A 697 33.35 -9.99 -6.42
CA ASN A 697 33.51 -10.77 -7.66
C ASN A 697 32.54 -10.32 -8.76
N ARG A 698 31.32 -9.92 -8.40
CA ARG A 698 30.35 -9.38 -9.33
C ARG A 698 30.79 -8.05 -9.93
N ILE A 699 31.37 -7.17 -9.10
CA ILE A 699 31.93 -5.87 -9.49
C ILE A 699 33.12 -6.07 -10.42
N ILE A 700 34.03 -6.99 -10.12
CA ILE A 700 35.18 -7.31 -11.00
C ILE A 700 34.69 -7.69 -12.40
N ARG A 701 33.67 -8.56 -12.51
CA ARG A 701 33.11 -8.97 -13.81
C ARG A 701 32.48 -7.82 -14.56
N TRP A 702 31.63 -7.04 -13.89
CA TRP A 702 30.97 -5.88 -14.47
C TRP A 702 31.99 -4.82 -14.92
N SER A 703 32.99 -4.55 -14.09
CA SER A 703 34.05 -3.59 -14.40
C SER A 703 34.88 -4.02 -15.60
N LYS A 704 35.17 -5.32 -15.75
CA LYS A 704 35.84 -5.83 -16.95
C LYS A 704 34.97 -5.67 -18.18
N GLN A 705 33.68 -5.99 -18.10
CA GLN A 705 32.75 -5.87 -19.23
C GLN A 705 32.72 -4.44 -19.80
N TRP A 706 32.68 -3.42 -18.94
CA TRP A 706 32.43 -2.04 -19.36
C TRP A 706 33.68 -1.17 -19.43
N PHE A 707 34.66 -1.38 -18.55
CA PHE A 707 35.82 -0.48 -18.43
C PHE A 707 37.14 -1.07 -18.94
N SER A 708 37.22 -2.38 -19.20
CA SER A 708 38.45 -3.04 -19.68
C SER A 708 38.62 -3.10 -21.21
N LYS A 709 37.68 -2.53 -21.99
CA LYS A 709 37.91 -2.21 -23.41
C LYS A 709 38.82 -0.98 -23.54
N THR A 710 40.09 -1.15 -23.19
CA THR A 710 41.19 -0.36 -23.74
C THR A 710 41.94 -1.25 -24.71
N LYS A 711 41.62 -1.10 -26.00
CA LYS A 711 42.35 -1.47 -27.23
C LYS A 711 41.41 -1.09 -28.38
N ASN A 712 41.71 -0.16 -29.29
CA ASN A 712 42.99 0.34 -29.77
C ASN A 712 43.06 1.87 -29.74
#